data_AF-A0A1V6SJE6-F1
#
_entry.id   AF-A0A1V6SJE6-F1
#
_cell.length_a   1.000
_cell.length_b   1.000
_cell.length_c   1.000
_cell.angle_alpha   90.00
_cell.angle_beta   90.00
_cell.angle_gamma   90.00
#
_symmetry.space_group_name_H-M   'P 1'
#
loop_
_entity.id
_entity.type
_entity.pdbx_description
1 polymer ?
#
loop_
_entity_poly.entity_id
_entity_poly.type
_entity_poly.pdbx_seq_one_letter_code
_entity_poly.pdbx_strand_id
1 'polypeptide(L)'
;MPESSEYEYYQIQARFPAKDSNPDDGINRKVFVRQDIDEWSSKKSNKKQVDLFILALDNFQKLDPKERLSYFQVAGIHGQPFVRWDDPSPEPMKNGYCFHSHVIFPIWHRPYVLLFEQVLYDIMVKEVIPQFLEAHQASWRQQAESWRLPFWDWARNGRVPDLAKYPTITVPRPQGGSVRINNPLFQFRMPTDKPMRSEGVGTENTWENDAEQEEYKNFGNAIGTSRWPDEEDQKPTSEGWRHGVVNNRKVADAFNAHEGYNDKNHGPAAEMVYRLLTVPMDYTTFASTNPTSKDQNVDEDLNIEYIHNNIHGWTGAAGHMGNVPVASFDPLFFLHHCNIDRLFAIWQALNPEKWMDNIPVGNATIRDSFGKEHIVNGNTPLQPFRRDAEGNYWTPEGIRFTPNLGYSYPELPRWETKYHQQDGTLNQVLFKENITTIINRLYGVSRDLALDPKAPTPEGVEAIDGGLKIPDFAFSVRFLKYALGGRPFWVKLYLAQEDGIQTPLTDLIAEVYNFSQKPELDGSSVCGNCTKGQKSRVKSTAYIPITPVLYKLIRGGRKLKSLTRDEVLAYIQKRAYWRNEKELPRYEVEKLELEIIGSSNDTKHFTNPATPPAFENFKKEPTITGGADGALDPELKQPKIDPPAPRPRRPRANLPLHGSLQFQQTLKADSVILIESSSVDPVKPDDGVDMTQISIMDAKNDIIFHISIRRAQDQIIFNSKLGGSWGEEERIDIARRFDSEDGATILIHDQGEGFEVSIDWVHAIWFAKRAQGTAPQSIQYDLWNKEGTSALSEDLEVRTYPSMKALFLQKHAHEEEK
;
A
#
# COMPACT_ATOMS: atom_id res chain seq x y z
N MET A 1 -25.19 25.87 -34.43
CA MET A 1 -24.67 25.18 -33.23
C MET A 1 -24.85 23.69 -33.49
N PRO A 2 -23.78 22.87 -33.50
CA PRO A 2 -23.97 21.44 -33.57
C PRO A 2 -24.61 20.97 -32.26
N GLU A 3 -25.65 20.15 -32.35
CA GLU A 3 -26.27 19.47 -31.21
C GLU A 3 -25.18 18.73 -30.42
N SER A 4 -25.06 19.02 -29.11
CA SER A 4 -24.16 18.29 -28.23
C SER A 4 -24.61 16.83 -28.19
N SER A 5 -23.82 15.91 -28.73
CA SER A 5 -24.04 14.48 -28.50
C SER A 5 -24.03 14.24 -26.98
N GLU A 6 -25.15 13.76 -26.43
CA GLU A 6 -25.24 13.37 -25.03
C GLU A 6 -24.15 12.33 -24.70
N TYR A 7 -23.45 12.51 -23.58
CA TYR A 7 -22.39 11.60 -23.15
C TYR A 7 -22.98 10.22 -22.79
N GLU A 8 -22.43 9.14 -23.35
CA GLU A 8 -22.90 7.77 -23.09
C GLU A 8 -22.08 7.11 -21.97
N TYR A 9 -22.71 6.92 -20.81
CA TYR A 9 -22.14 6.21 -19.66
C TYR A 9 -21.98 4.71 -19.93
N TYR A 10 -20.91 4.11 -19.41
CA TYR A 10 -20.70 2.67 -19.49
C TYR A 10 -21.48 1.95 -18.39
N GLN A 11 -22.57 1.31 -18.78
CA GLN A 11 -23.43 0.58 -17.86
C GLN A 11 -22.79 -0.73 -17.40
N ILE A 12 -22.54 -0.85 -16.10
CA ILE A 12 -22.14 -2.12 -15.47
C ILE A 12 -23.41 -2.87 -15.11
N GLN A 13 -23.71 -3.93 -15.86
CA GLN A 13 -24.98 -4.65 -15.80
C GLN A 13 -24.84 -5.99 -15.08
N ALA A 14 -25.95 -6.41 -14.46
CA ALA A 14 -26.10 -7.79 -14.03
C ALA A 14 -26.18 -8.71 -15.25
N ARG A 15 -25.32 -9.74 -15.34
CA ARG A 15 -25.18 -10.54 -16.58
C ARG A 15 -25.70 -11.97 -16.49
N PHE A 16 -26.40 -12.36 -17.57
CA PHE A 16 -26.79 -13.72 -18.00
C PHE A 16 -27.04 -14.73 -16.89
N PRO A 17 -28.28 -14.90 -16.41
CA PRO A 17 -28.55 -16.02 -15.54
C PRO A 17 -28.44 -17.35 -16.32
N ALA A 18 -28.57 -18.48 -15.62
CA ALA A 18 -28.64 -19.76 -16.33
C ALA A 18 -29.87 -19.82 -17.25
N LYS A 19 -29.80 -20.57 -18.36
CA LYS A 19 -30.88 -20.67 -19.37
C LYS A 19 -32.25 -21.03 -18.76
N ASP A 20 -32.27 -21.80 -17.68
CA ASP A 20 -33.49 -22.25 -17.00
C ASP A 20 -33.87 -21.40 -15.78
N SER A 21 -33.28 -20.22 -15.60
CA SER A 21 -33.56 -19.36 -14.45
C SER A 21 -34.85 -18.56 -14.63
N ASN A 22 -35.68 -18.46 -13.59
CA ASN A 22 -36.75 -17.47 -13.54
C ASN A 22 -36.23 -16.16 -12.91
N PRO A 23 -36.31 -15.00 -13.61
CA PRO A 23 -35.94 -13.70 -13.06
C PRO A 23 -36.69 -13.32 -11.77
N ASP A 24 -37.91 -13.82 -11.58
CA ASP A 24 -38.75 -13.51 -10.41
C ASP A 24 -38.31 -14.24 -9.13
N ASP A 25 -37.39 -15.21 -9.23
CA ASP A 25 -36.89 -15.98 -8.07
C ASP A 25 -35.95 -15.16 -7.16
N GLY A 26 -35.64 -13.91 -7.53
CA GLY A 26 -34.79 -13.00 -6.77
C GLY A 26 -33.43 -13.61 -6.40
N ILE A 27 -33.08 -13.61 -5.11
CA ILE A 27 -31.80 -14.17 -4.62
C ILE A 27 -31.69 -15.70 -4.74
N ASN A 28 -32.79 -16.40 -5.03
CA ASN A 28 -32.79 -17.84 -5.29
C ASN A 28 -32.71 -18.14 -6.79
N ARG A 29 -32.58 -17.11 -7.65
CA ARG A 29 -32.41 -17.28 -9.09
C ARG A 29 -31.11 -18.03 -9.39
N LYS A 30 -31.20 -19.03 -10.27
CA LYS A 30 -30.04 -19.77 -10.76
C LYS A 30 -29.15 -18.89 -11.66
N VAL A 31 -27.89 -18.72 -11.26
CA VAL A 31 -26.87 -17.96 -11.98
C VAL A 31 -25.60 -18.79 -12.16
N PHE A 32 -24.70 -18.36 -13.05
CA PHE A 32 -23.39 -19.01 -13.19
C PHE A 32 -22.48 -18.66 -12.02
N VAL A 33 -21.54 -19.55 -11.69
CA VAL A 33 -20.65 -19.39 -10.54
C VAL A 33 -19.25 -18.96 -10.97
N ARG A 34 -18.65 -18.02 -10.23
CA ARG A 34 -17.21 -17.74 -10.25
C ARG A 34 -16.51 -18.92 -9.58
N GLN A 35 -15.60 -19.60 -10.27
CA GLN A 35 -14.98 -20.84 -9.78
C GLN A 35 -13.54 -20.60 -9.32
N ASP A 36 -12.99 -21.47 -8.46
CA ASP A 36 -11.57 -21.45 -8.13
C ASP A 36 -10.76 -21.64 -9.42
N ILE A 37 -9.76 -20.79 -9.64
CA ILE A 37 -9.02 -20.72 -10.91
C ILE A 37 -8.27 -22.01 -11.25
N ASP A 38 -7.68 -22.69 -10.26
CA ASP A 38 -6.89 -23.90 -10.50
C ASP A 38 -7.83 -25.10 -10.74
N GLU A 39 -8.90 -25.23 -9.96
CA GLU A 39 -9.92 -26.27 -10.18
C GLU A 39 -10.70 -26.06 -11.47
N TRP A 40 -11.03 -24.82 -11.81
CA TRP A 40 -11.75 -24.49 -13.03
C TRP A 40 -10.91 -24.75 -14.27
N SER A 41 -9.65 -24.31 -14.28
CA SER A 41 -8.78 -24.39 -15.45
C SER A 41 -8.25 -25.80 -15.72
N SER A 42 -8.15 -26.65 -14.70
CA SER A 42 -7.73 -28.06 -14.85
C SER A 42 -8.81 -28.95 -15.48
N LYS A 43 -10.09 -28.56 -15.45
CA LYS A 43 -11.19 -29.32 -16.05
C LYS A 43 -11.15 -29.23 -17.57
N LYS A 44 -11.00 -30.37 -18.25
CA LYS A 44 -11.02 -30.46 -19.72
C LYS A 44 -12.29 -29.86 -20.35
N SER A 45 -13.43 -29.96 -19.68
CA SER A 45 -14.70 -29.36 -20.12
C SER A 45 -14.65 -27.84 -20.23
N ASN A 46 -13.80 -27.19 -19.43
CA ASN A 46 -13.69 -25.73 -19.37
C ASN A 46 -12.61 -25.19 -20.29
N LYS A 47 -11.92 -26.04 -21.08
CA LYS A 47 -10.79 -25.62 -21.93
C LYS A 47 -11.13 -24.44 -22.84
N LYS A 48 -12.32 -24.42 -23.42
CA LYS A 48 -12.78 -23.29 -24.25
C LYS A 48 -12.99 -22.01 -23.43
N GLN A 49 -13.53 -22.10 -22.22
CA GLN A 49 -13.64 -20.94 -21.34
C GLN A 49 -12.26 -20.39 -20.94
N VAL A 50 -11.30 -21.29 -20.65
CA VAL A 50 -9.91 -20.91 -20.36
C VAL A 50 -9.28 -20.20 -21.56
N ASP A 51 -9.44 -20.75 -22.76
CA ASP A 51 -8.92 -20.14 -23.98
C ASP A 51 -9.53 -18.77 -24.24
N LEU A 52 -10.85 -18.63 -24.07
CA LEU A 52 -11.54 -17.34 -24.19
C LEU A 52 -11.04 -16.33 -23.15
N PHE A 53 -10.85 -16.75 -21.90
CA PHE A 53 -10.33 -15.87 -20.85
C PHE A 53 -8.93 -15.36 -21.17
N ILE A 54 -8.01 -16.25 -21.54
CA ILE A 54 -6.63 -15.85 -21.85
C ILE A 54 -6.58 -14.97 -23.11
N LEU A 55 -7.30 -15.32 -24.18
CA LEU A 55 -7.35 -14.50 -25.40
C LEU A 55 -7.99 -13.13 -25.16
N ALA A 56 -9.07 -13.06 -24.39
CA ALA A 56 -9.73 -11.80 -24.07
C ALA A 56 -8.85 -10.92 -23.17
N LEU A 57 -8.16 -11.49 -22.18
CA LEU A 57 -7.26 -10.73 -21.32
C LEU A 57 -6.02 -10.23 -22.10
N ASP A 58 -5.50 -11.03 -23.03
CA ASP A 58 -4.42 -10.61 -23.94
C ASP A 58 -4.85 -9.43 -24.84
N ASN A 59 -6.07 -9.47 -25.40
CA ASN A 59 -6.63 -8.35 -26.14
C ASN A 59 -6.85 -7.11 -25.23
N PHE A 60 -7.42 -7.32 -24.04
CA PHE A 60 -7.74 -6.25 -23.09
C PHE A 60 -6.50 -5.45 -22.67
N GLN A 61 -5.38 -6.14 -22.41
CA GLN A 61 -4.11 -5.51 -22.07
C GLN A 61 -3.44 -4.79 -23.25
N LYS A 62 -3.87 -5.06 -24.49
CA LYS A 62 -3.35 -4.45 -25.72
C LYS A 62 -4.11 -3.21 -26.18
N LEU A 63 -5.27 -2.93 -25.59
CA LEU A 63 -6.03 -1.70 -25.90
C LEU A 63 -5.20 -0.45 -25.58
N ASP A 64 -5.40 0.61 -26.35
CA ASP A 64 -4.70 1.88 -26.13
C ASP A 64 -4.97 2.38 -24.70
N PRO A 65 -3.95 2.71 -23.89
CA PRO A 65 -4.12 3.10 -22.49
C PRO A 65 -4.97 4.37 -22.29
N LYS A 66 -5.32 5.09 -23.36
CA LYS A 66 -6.24 6.24 -23.32
C LYS A 66 -7.70 5.85 -23.51
N GLU A 67 -7.99 4.65 -24.00
CA GLU A 67 -9.36 4.17 -24.15
C GLU A 67 -9.97 3.91 -22.77
N ARG A 68 -11.18 4.43 -22.53
CA ARG A 68 -11.93 4.29 -21.27
C ARG A 68 -11.97 2.85 -20.75
N LEU A 69 -12.15 1.88 -21.65
CA LEU A 69 -12.27 0.46 -21.30
C LEU A 69 -10.97 -0.32 -21.55
N SER A 70 -9.81 0.34 -21.63
CA SER A 70 -8.52 -0.33 -21.65
C SER A 70 -8.17 -0.93 -20.29
N TYR A 71 -7.33 -1.96 -20.27
CA TYR A 71 -6.88 -2.55 -19.01
C TYR A 71 -6.23 -1.51 -18.10
N PHE A 72 -5.44 -0.59 -18.69
CA PHE A 72 -4.79 0.49 -17.98
C PHE A 72 -5.80 1.43 -17.31
N GLN A 73 -6.83 1.91 -18.03
CA GLN A 73 -7.84 2.79 -17.43
C GLN A 73 -8.69 2.08 -16.38
N VAL A 74 -9.11 0.83 -16.63
CA VAL A 74 -9.88 0.05 -15.66
C VAL A 74 -9.06 -0.21 -14.40
N ALA A 75 -7.80 -0.64 -14.52
CA ALA A 75 -6.88 -0.79 -13.38
C ALA A 75 -6.65 0.54 -12.66
N GLY A 76 -6.52 1.64 -13.40
CA GLY A 76 -6.29 2.98 -12.87
C GLY A 76 -7.42 3.54 -12.00
N ILE A 77 -8.65 2.99 -12.08
CA ILE A 77 -9.77 3.37 -11.19
C ILE A 77 -9.37 3.25 -9.71
N HIS A 78 -8.56 2.25 -9.36
CA HIS A 78 -8.16 1.97 -7.99
C HIS A 78 -7.25 3.06 -7.39
N GLY A 79 -6.46 3.75 -8.20
CA GLY A 79 -5.39 4.62 -7.70
C GLY A 79 -4.77 5.49 -8.78
N GLN A 80 -3.46 5.35 -8.98
CA GLN A 80 -2.72 6.07 -10.01
C GLN A 80 -3.25 5.67 -11.40
N PRO A 81 -3.34 6.61 -12.36
CA PRO A 81 -2.79 7.98 -12.33
C PRO A 81 -3.71 9.04 -11.69
N PHE A 82 -4.72 8.64 -10.92
CA PHE A 82 -5.71 9.55 -10.31
C PHE A 82 -6.47 10.39 -11.34
N VAL A 83 -6.90 9.74 -12.41
CA VAL A 83 -7.75 10.33 -13.45
C VAL A 83 -9.19 9.89 -13.29
N ARG A 84 -10.11 10.68 -13.85
CA ARG A 84 -11.53 10.34 -13.85
C ARG A 84 -11.81 9.18 -14.80
N TRP A 85 -12.77 8.36 -14.43
CA TRP A 85 -13.25 7.26 -15.25
C TRP A 85 -14.76 7.34 -15.43
N ASP A 86 -15.22 7.24 -16.67
CA ASP A 86 -16.64 7.34 -17.07
C ASP A 86 -17.38 8.56 -16.51
N ASP A 87 -16.73 9.72 -16.64
CA ASP A 87 -17.21 11.02 -16.18
C ASP A 87 -16.92 12.11 -17.23
N PRO A 88 -17.94 12.81 -17.75
CA PRO A 88 -17.75 13.86 -18.77
C PRO A 88 -17.20 15.18 -18.22
N SER A 89 -17.15 15.37 -16.90
CA SER A 89 -16.77 16.65 -16.33
C SER A 89 -15.28 16.96 -16.54
N PRO A 90 -14.92 18.17 -17.00
CA PRO A 90 -13.54 18.54 -17.35
C PRO A 90 -12.66 18.90 -16.14
N GLU A 91 -13.25 18.98 -14.94
CA GLU A 91 -12.50 19.31 -13.72
C GLU A 91 -11.50 18.18 -13.35
N PRO A 92 -10.39 18.49 -12.66
CA PRO A 92 -9.50 17.46 -12.13
C PRO A 92 -10.19 16.65 -11.02
N MET A 93 -9.69 15.45 -10.78
CA MET A 93 -10.13 14.63 -9.65
C MET A 93 -9.59 15.23 -8.34
N LYS A 94 -10.44 15.33 -7.32
CA LYS A 94 -10.05 15.82 -5.99
C LYS A 94 -9.75 14.69 -4.99
N ASN A 95 -10.24 13.48 -5.25
CA ASN A 95 -10.03 12.29 -4.41
C ASN A 95 -10.00 11.02 -5.27
N GLY A 96 -9.09 10.09 -4.99
CA GLY A 96 -9.12 8.71 -5.54
C GLY A 96 -10.43 7.96 -5.22
N TYR A 97 -10.76 6.97 -6.04
CA TYR A 97 -12.01 6.21 -5.90
C TYR A 97 -11.97 5.09 -4.85
N CYS A 98 -10.81 4.46 -4.62
CA CYS A 98 -10.75 3.27 -3.75
C CYS A 98 -11.01 3.60 -2.27
N PHE A 99 -11.72 2.71 -1.59
CA PHE A 99 -12.00 2.81 -0.16
C PHE A 99 -11.20 1.75 0.60
N HIS A 100 -10.30 2.20 1.48
CA HIS A 100 -9.53 1.37 2.42
C HIS A 100 -9.68 1.92 3.84
N SER A 101 -9.63 1.06 4.84
CA SER A 101 -9.90 1.37 6.24
C SER A 101 -11.23 2.09 6.43
N HIS A 102 -12.22 1.63 5.65
CA HIS A 102 -13.58 2.13 5.64
C HIS A 102 -14.58 0.99 5.46
N VAL A 103 -15.73 1.03 6.14
CA VAL A 103 -16.81 0.02 6.02
C VAL A 103 -17.41 -0.15 4.62
N ILE A 104 -16.98 0.64 3.63
CA ILE A 104 -17.40 0.51 2.23
C ILE A 104 -16.41 -0.36 1.43
N PHE A 105 -15.27 -0.74 2.01
CA PHE A 105 -14.22 -1.53 1.38
C PHE A 105 -14.74 -2.74 0.57
N PRO A 106 -15.42 -3.74 1.17
CA PRO A 106 -15.81 -4.93 0.40
C PRO A 106 -16.97 -4.65 -0.55
N ILE A 107 -17.80 -3.65 -0.22
CA ILE A 107 -18.95 -3.17 -1.01
C ILE A 107 -18.48 -2.50 -2.31
N TRP A 108 -17.45 -1.65 -2.25
CA TRP A 108 -16.95 -0.90 -3.40
C TRP A 108 -16.18 -1.80 -4.38
N HIS A 109 -15.42 -2.77 -3.87
CA HIS A 109 -14.65 -3.68 -4.71
C HIS A 109 -15.53 -4.67 -5.49
N ARG A 110 -16.76 -4.97 -5.03
CA ARG A 110 -17.70 -5.87 -5.73
C ARG A 110 -18.06 -5.38 -7.16
N PRO A 111 -18.61 -4.17 -7.36
CA PRO A 111 -18.88 -3.66 -8.71
C PRO A 111 -17.59 -3.41 -9.52
N TYR A 112 -16.44 -3.22 -8.87
CA TYR A 112 -15.16 -3.13 -9.58
C TYR A 112 -14.76 -4.45 -10.24
N VAL A 113 -14.88 -5.57 -9.52
CA VAL A 113 -14.66 -6.92 -10.06
C VAL A 113 -15.69 -7.24 -11.14
N LEU A 114 -16.95 -6.81 -10.96
CA LEU A 114 -18.01 -6.97 -11.97
C LEU A 114 -17.70 -6.20 -13.26
N LEU A 115 -17.20 -4.96 -13.18
CA LEU A 115 -16.75 -4.19 -14.33
C LEU A 115 -15.67 -4.94 -15.11
N PHE A 116 -14.65 -5.45 -14.41
CA PHE A 116 -13.54 -6.18 -15.05
C PHE A 116 -14.01 -7.45 -15.77
N GLU A 117 -14.88 -8.23 -15.10
CA GLU A 117 -15.54 -9.41 -15.69
C GLU A 117 -16.37 -9.03 -16.92
N GLN A 118 -17.08 -7.91 -16.86
CA GLN A 118 -17.91 -7.42 -17.94
C GLN A 118 -17.11 -7.09 -19.21
N VAL A 119 -16.02 -6.35 -19.06
CA VAL A 119 -15.14 -5.95 -20.18
C VAL A 119 -14.52 -7.17 -20.83
N LEU A 120 -14.04 -8.13 -20.05
CA LEU A 120 -13.49 -9.39 -20.58
C LEU A 120 -14.52 -10.17 -21.40
N TYR A 121 -15.74 -10.33 -20.89
CA TYR A 121 -16.80 -10.97 -21.65
C TYR A 121 -17.08 -10.23 -22.97
N ASP A 122 -17.15 -8.90 -22.94
CA ASP A 122 -17.40 -8.10 -24.13
C ASP A 122 -16.34 -8.35 -25.20
N ILE A 123 -15.07 -8.38 -24.81
CA ILE A 123 -13.96 -8.72 -25.69
C ILE A 123 -14.09 -10.16 -26.20
N MET A 124 -14.46 -11.13 -25.34
CA MET A 124 -14.71 -12.52 -25.79
C MET A 124 -15.73 -12.56 -26.93
N VAL A 125 -16.85 -11.86 -26.77
CA VAL A 125 -18.01 -11.99 -27.67
C VAL A 125 -17.91 -11.10 -28.91
N LYS A 126 -17.36 -9.89 -28.76
CA LYS A 126 -17.29 -8.87 -29.82
C LYS A 126 -15.99 -8.95 -30.63
N GLU A 127 -14.90 -9.45 -30.04
CA GLU A 127 -13.58 -9.44 -30.69
C GLU A 127 -13.01 -10.83 -30.90
N VAL A 128 -12.94 -11.68 -29.87
CA VAL A 128 -12.26 -12.98 -29.94
C VAL A 128 -13.05 -14.00 -30.75
N ILE A 129 -14.33 -14.22 -30.39
CA ILE A 129 -15.18 -15.23 -31.04
C ILE A 129 -15.35 -14.98 -32.54
N PRO A 130 -15.61 -13.76 -33.02
CA PRO A 130 -15.78 -13.49 -34.45
C PRO A 130 -14.57 -13.85 -35.33
N GLN A 131 -13.37 -13.98 -34.76
CA GLN A 131 -12.18 -14.41 -35.51
C GLN A 131 -12.23 -15.89 -35.87
N PHE A 132 -12.88 -16.73 -35.05
CA PHE A 132 -12.95 -18.18 -35.30
C PHE A 132 -13.89 -18.47 -36.48
N LEU A 133 -13.64 -19.61 -37.14
CA LEU A 133 -14.52 -20.12 -38.21
C LEU A 133 -15.99 -20.12 -37.76
N GLU A 134 -16.88 -19.62 -38.61
CA GLU A 134 -18.31 -19.42 -38.32
C GLU A 134 -18.98 -20.67 -37.72
N ALA A 135 -18.67 -21.85 -38.27
CA ALA A 135 -19.17 -23.14 -37.82
C ALA A 135 -18.85 -23.49 -36.34
N HIS A 136 -17.88 -22.81 -35.72
CA HIS A 136 -17.50 -23.02 -34.33
C HIS A 136 -17.96 -21.89 -33.39
N GLN A 137 -18.33 -20.72 -33.92
CA GLN A 137 -18.63 -19.53 -33.13
C GLN A 137 -19.77 -19.76 -32.13
N ALA A 138 -20.83 -20.47 -32.52
CA ALA A 138 -21.95 -20.79 -31.63
C ALA A 138 -21.52 -21.58 -30.38
N SER A 139 -20.61 -22.55 -30.57
CA SER A 139 -20.07 -23.33 -29.45
C SER A 139 -19.16 -22.49 -28.54
N TRP A 140 -18.40 -21.55 -29.10
CA TRP A 140 -17.61 -20.61 -28.29
C TRP A 140 -18.50 -19.62 -27.53
N ARG A 141 -19.56 -19.08 -28.15
CA ARG A 141 -20.53 -18.19 -27.47
C ARG A 141 -21.18 -18.86 -26.28
N GLN A 142 -21.61 -20.11 -26.41
CA GLN A 142 -22.16 -20.87 -25.28
C GLN A 142 -21.19 -20.97 -24.09
N GLN A 143 -19.89 -21.09 -24.37
CA GLN A 143 -18.86 -21.14 -23.33
C GLN A 143 -18.63 -19.75 -22.69
N ALA A 144 -18.63 -18.69 -23.48
CA ALA A 144 -18.56 -17.31 -22.98
C ALA A 144 -19.77 -16.95 -22.09
N GLU A 145 -20.99 -17.33 -22.48
CA GLU A 145 -22.22 -17.08 -21.71
C GLU A 145 -22.18 -17.65 -20.28
N SER A 146 -21.57 -18.82 -20.14
CA SER A 146 -21.43 -19.53 -18.86
C SER A 146 -20.14 -19.23 -18.10
N TRP A 147 -19.23 -18.46 -18.70
CA TRP A 147 -17.98 -18.05 -18.06
C TRP A 147 -18.23 -16.95 -17.03
N ARG A 148 -17.48 -17.00 -15.94
CA ARG A 148 -17.36 -15.95 -14.92
C ARG A 148 -15.90 -15.85 -14.50
N LEU A 149 -15.47 -14.68 -14.06
CA LEU A 149 -14.11 -14.41 -13.60
C LEU A 149 -13.75 -15.38 -12.46
N PRO A 150 -12.71 -16.22 -12.59
CA PRO A 150 -12.37 -17.14 -11.54
C PRO A 150 -11.76 -16.41 -10.32
N PHE A 151 -11.85 -17.01 -9.14
CA PHE A 151 -11.22 -16.51 -7.92
C PHE A 151 -9.94 -17.28 -7.60
N TRP A 152 -9.00 -16.63 -6.90
CA TRP A 152 -7.79 -17.26 -6.39
C TRP A 152 -7.94 -17.61 -4.91
N ASP A 153 -8.13 -18.90 -4.58
CA ASP A 153 -8.22 -19.36 -3.19
C ASP A 153 -6.84 -19.53 -2.53
N TRP A 154 -6.19 -18.40 -2.26
CA TRP A 154 -4.89 -18.33 -1.60
C TRP A 154 -4.90 -18.91 -0.18
N ALA A 155 -6.06 -19.08 0.45
CA ALA A 155 -6.19 -19.71 1.76
C ALA A 155 -6.04 -21.23 1.70
N ARG A 156 -6.33 -21.84 0.55
CA ARG A 156 -6.11 -23.26 0.29
C ARG A 156 -4.76 -23.53 -0.38
N ASN A 157 -4.39 -22.68 -1.35
CA ASN A 157 -3.16 -22.81 -2.12
C ASN A 157 -2.34 -21.54 -1.98
N GLY A 158 -1.39 -21.53 -1.02
CA GLY A 158 -0.48 -20.42 -0.76
C GLY A 158 0.61 -20.23 -1.83
N ARG A 159 0.19 -19.96 -3.06
CA ARG A 159 1.02 -19.76 -4.25
C ARG A 159 0.21 -19.06 -5.33
N VAL A 160 0.87 -18.51 -6.34
CA VAL A 160 0.18 -18.00 -7.53
C VAL A 160 -0.58 -19.12 -8.25
N PRO A 161 -1.72 -18.80 -8.91
CA PRO A 161 -2.46 -19.73 -9.76
C PRO A 161 -1.59 -20.39 -10.84
N ASP A 162 -1.93 -21.62 -11.22
CA ASP A 162 -1.18 -22.37 -12.24
C ASP A 162 -1.18 -21.66 -13.60
N LEU A 163 -2.30 -21.01 -13.95
CA LEU A 163 -2.40 -20.19 -15.17
C LEU A 163 -1.51 -18.94 -15.15
N ALA A 164 -1.04 -18.47 -14.00
CA ALA A 164 -0.18 -17.29 -13.87
C ALA A 164 1.30 -17.64 -13.68
N LYS A 165 1.65 -18.92 -13.66
CA LYS A 165 2.99 -19.41 -13.26
C LYS A 165 4.08 -19.11 -14.29
N TYR A 166 3.77 -19.27 -15.57
CA TYR A 166 4.75 -19.22 -16.66
C TYR A 166 4.60 -17.97 -17.52
N PRO A 167 5.70 -17.42 -18.08
CA PRO A 167 5.68 -16.17 -18.85
C PRO A 167 5.00 -16.30 -20.22
N THR A 168 4.81 -17.53 -20.71
CA THR A 168 4.13 -17.79 -21.98
C THR A 168 3.08 -18.88 -21.82
N ILE A 169 2.06 -18.83 -22.67
CA ILE A 169 0.94 -19.78 -22.67
C ILE A 169 0.56 -20.12 -24.12
N THR A 170 0.03 -21.32 -24.34
CA THR A 170 -0.41 -21.78 -25.67
C THR A 170 -1.91 -21.67 -25.79
N VAL A 171 -2.38 -20.94 -26.82
CA VAL A 171 -3.81 -20.67 -27.11
C VAL A 171 -4.17 -21.14 -28.51
N PRO A 172 -5.46 -21.44 -28.80
CA PRO A 172 -5.90 -21.83 -30.14
C PRO A 172 -5.80 -20.68 -31.14
N ARG A 173 -5.54 -20.99 -32.42
CA ARG A 173 -5.65 -20.01 -33.52
C ARG A 173 -7.05 -20.03 -34.11
N PRO A 174 -7.54 -18.89 -34.64
CA PRO A 174 -8.86 -18.85 -35.26
C PRO A 174 -9.02 -19.74 -36.49
N GLN A 175 -7.94 -19.92 -37.27
CA GLN A 175 -7.90 -20.79 -38.46
C GLN A 175 -7.54 -22.26 -38.15
N GLY A 176 -7.39 -22.63 -36.87
CA GLY A 176 -7.01 -23.97 -36.44
C GLY A 176 -5.55 -24.10 -35.98
N GLY A 177 -5.27 -25.12 -35.16
CA GLY A 177 -3.99 -25.29 -34.48
C GLY A 177 -3.83 -24.35 -33.27
N SER A 178 -2.59 -24.18 -32.81
CA SER A 178 -2.28 -23.38 -31.62
C SER A 178 -1.09 -22.44 -31.82
N VAL A 179 -1.00 -21.39 -31.00
CA VAL A 179 0.09 -20.41 -30.99
C VAL A 179 0.54 -20.17 -29.55
N ARG A 180 1.84 -19.95 -29.36
CA ARG A 180 2.39 -19.52 -28.07
C ARG A 180 2.40 -17.99 -28.02
N ILE A 181 1.80 -17.42 -26.98
CA ILE A 181 1.76 -15.98 -26.71
C ILE A 181 2.40 -15.69 -25.35
N ASN A 182 2.69 -14.41 -25.08
CA ASN A 182 2.98 -13.96 -23.72
C ASN A 182 1.75 -14.20 -22.84
N ASN A 183 1.96 -14.61 -21.61
CA ASN A 183 0.87 -14.92 -20.71
C ASN A 183 0.35 -13.66 -20.02
N PRO A 184 -0.87 -13.20 -20.31
CA PRO A 184 -1.39 -11.96 -19.76
C PRO A 184 -1.70 -12.04 -18.25
N LEU A 185 -1.72 -13.24 -17.65
CA LEU A 185 -1.82 -13.41 -16.19
C LEU A 185 -0.46 -13.37 -15.48
N PHE A 186 0.63 -13.58 -16.22
CA PHE A 186 1.97 -13.59 -15.64
C PHE A 186 2.42 -12.18 -15.25
N GLN A 187 2.18 -11.21 -16.13
CA GLN A 187 2.59 -9.82 -15.96
C GLN A 187 1.75 -8.93 -16.89
N PHE A 188 1.26 -7.78 -16.40
CA PHE A 188 0.78 -6.73 -17.30
C PHE A 188 1.98 -5.94 -17.82
N ARG A 189 1.97 -5.64 -19.13
CA ARG A 189 2.95 -4.75 -19.75
C ARG A 189 2.22 -3.68 -20.56
N MET A 190 2.72 -2.45 -20.51
CA MET A 190 2.21 -1.34 -21.30
C MET A 190 2.23 -1.70 -22.79
N PRO A 191 1.10 -1.59 -23.50
CA PRO A 191 1.03 -1.99 -24.90
C PRO A 191 1.79 -1.05 -25.84
N THR A 192 2.10 0.15 -25.37
CA THR A 192 2.92 1.15 -26.08
C THR A 192 4.42 0.90 -25.95
N ASP A 193 4.84 -0.04 -25.09
CA ASP A 193 6.23 -0.27 -24.66
C ASP A 193 6.91 0.99 -24.09
N LYS A 194 6.11 1.98 -23.67
CA LYS A 194 6.55 3.16 -22.95
C LYS A 194 6.30 2.96 -21.45
N PRO A 195 7.09 3.62 -20.57
CA PRO A 195 6.83 3.61 -19.13
C PRO A 195 5.41 4.09 -18.80
N MET A 196 4.83 3.58 -17.71
CA MET A 196 3.48 3.96 -17.25
C MET A 196 3.36 5.48 -16.98
N ARG A 197 4.47 6.17 -16.71
CA ARG A 197 4.53 7.63 -16.60
C ARG A 197 4.10 8.35 -17.86
N SER A 198 4.25 7.74 -19.04
CA SER A 198 3.74 8.31 -20.29
C SER A 198 2.22 8.49 -20.30
N GLU A 199 1.52 7.79 -19.40
CA GLU A 199 0.07 7.87 -19.19
C GLU A 199 -0.28 8.39 -17.78
N GLY A 200 0.67 9.09 -17.12
CA GLY A 200 0.44 9.83 -15.87
C GLY A 200 0.79 9.11 -14.57
N VAL A 201 1.21 7.83 -14.60
CA VAL A 201 1.60 7.14 -13.35
C VAL A 201 2.89 7.73 -12.80
N GLY A 202 2.85 8.22 -11.58
CA GLY A 202 4.04 8.79 -10.93
C GLY A 202 4.56 10.08 -11.60
N THR A 203 3.71 10.79 -12.37
CA THR A 203 3.97 12.19 -12.76
C THR A 203 3.56 13.14 -11.63
N GLU A 204 4.34 14.21 -11.42
CA GLU A 204 4.04 15.29 -10.47
C GLU A 204 2.78 16.08 -10.86
N ASN A 205 1.99 16.50 -9.87
CA ASN A 205 1.47 17.87 -9.86
C ASN A 205 2.67 18.73 -9.45
N THR A 206 3.13 19.63 -10.33
CA THR A 206 4.34 20.45 -10.14
C THR A 206 4.46 21.02 -8.72
N TRP A 207 5.68 21.03 -8.16
CA TRP A 207 6.25 21.78 -7.00
C TRP A 207 6.83 20.89 -5.85
N GLU A 208 8.20 20.78 -5.82
CA GLU A 208 9.14 20.26 -4.77
C GLU A 208 9.76 18.83 -4.89
N ASN A 209 10.67 18.44 -3.97
CA ASN A 209 12.09 17.99 -4.13
C ASN A 209 12.41 16.46 -4.11
N ASP A 210 13.53 16.07 -4.75
CA ASP A 210 13.85 14.72 -5.29
C ASP A 210 14.04 13.56 -4.29
N ALA A 211 14.46 13.80 -3.04
CA ALA A 211 14.86 12.72 -2.11
C ALA A 211 13.67 11.94 -1.49
N GLU A 212 12.47 12.51 -1.50
CA GLU A 212 11.27 11.89 -0.90
C GLU A 212 10.28 11.31 -1.92
N GLN A 213 10.59 11.47 -3.21
CA GLN A 213 9.73 11.15 -4.36
C GLN A 213 10.12 9.87 -5.11
N GLU A 214 11.26 9.24 -4.79
CA GLU A 214 11.79 8.14 -5.61
C GLU A 214 10.82 6.96 -5.77
N GLU A 215 10.11 6.52 -4.74
CA GLU A 215 9.34 5.25 -4.77
C GLU A 215 8.11 5.29 -5.68
N TYR A 216 7.32 6.38 -5.69
CA TYR A 216 6.17 6.50 -6.61
C TYR A 216 6.59 6.89 -8.03
N LYS A 217 7.59 7.77 -8.16
CA LYS A 217 8.24 8.05 -9.45
C LYS A 217 8.80 6.76 -10.06
N ASN A 218 9.25 5.82 -9.22
CA ASN A 218 9.77 4.54 -9.65
C ASN A 218 8.71 3.71 -10.38
N PHE A 219 7.50 3.55 -9.82
CA PHE A 219 6.42 2.81 -10.51
C PHE A 219 6.07 3.43 -11.88
N GLY A 220 6.17 4.75 -12.01
CA GLY A 220 6.02 5.42 -13.30
C GLY A 220 7.07 5.00 -14.35
N ASN A 221 8.27 4.60 -13.94
CA ASN A 221 9.33 4.13 -14.85
C ASN A 221 9.09 2.70 -15.35
N ALA A 222 8.18 1.95 -14.72
CA ALA A 222 7.88 0.58 -15.12
C ALA A 222 7.09 0.55 -16.43
N ILE A 223 7.44 -0.39 -17.29
CA ILE A 223 6.69 -0.84 -18.47
C ILE A 223 5.88 -2.08 -18.10
N GLY A 224 6.42 -2.95 -17.23
CA GLY A 224 5.81 -4.18 -16.77
C GLY A 224 5.65 -4.24 -15.26
N THR A 225 4.62 -4.92 -14.78
CA THR A 225 4.37 -5.07 -13.34
C THR A 225 5.38 -5.99 -12.66
N SER A 226 5.71 -5.71 -11.40
CA SER A 226 6.65 -6.49 -10.59
C SER A 226 5.99 -7.19 -9.40
N ARG A 227 6.47 -8.39 -9.07
CA ARG A 227 6.19 -9.18 -7.85
C ARG A 227 7.52 -9.62 -7.24
N TRP A 228 7.80 -9.22 -6.00
CA TRP A 228 9.04 -9.55 -5.29
C TRP A 228 10.34 -9.24 -6.08
N PRO A 229 10.55 -7.98 -6.54
CA PRO A 229 11.84 -7.56 -7.09
C PRO A 229 12.90 -7.58 -5.99
N ASP A 230 14.13 -7.98 -6.33
CA ASP A 230 15.27 -7.91 -5.43
C ASP A 230 15.67 -6.44 -5.17
N GLU A 231 16.40 -6.14 -4.10
CA GLU A 231 16.78 -4.76 -3.75
C GLU A 231 17.52 -4.04 -4.89
N GLU A 232 18.36 -4.77 -5.63
CA GLU A 232 19.05 -4.22 -6.81
C GLU A 232 18.07 -3.85 -7.94
N ASP A 233 17.03 -4.65 -8.10
CA ASP A 233 15.96 -4.44 -9.07
C ASP A 233 14.95 -3.38 -8.64
N GLN A 234 14.97 -2.92 -7.39
CA GLN A 234 14.09 -1.85 -6.92
C GLN A 234 14.64 -0.46 -7.26
N LYS A 235 15.87 -0.35 -7.76
CA LYS A 235 16.49 0.93 -8.10
C LYS A 235 15.80 1.57 -9.31
N PRO A 236 15.57 2.90 -9.33
CA PRO A 236 14.92 3.57 -10.45
C PRO A 236 15.60 3.46 -11.81
N THR A 237 16.90 3.17 -11.82
CA THR A 237 17.70 2.96 -13.03
C THR A 237 17.80 1.49 -13.45
N SER A 238 17.21 0.56 -12.69
CA SER A 238 17.27 -0.87 -13.02
C SER A 238 16.42 -1.18 -14.25
N GLU A 239 17.02 -1.85 -15.24
CA GLU A 239 16.29 -2.47 -16.35
C GLU A 239 15.33 -3.56 -15.86
N GLY A 240 15.65 -4.23 -14.75
CA GLY A 240 14.76 -5.18 -14.07
C GLY A 240 13.50 -4.49 -13.57
N TRP A 241 13.63 -3.34 -12.88
CA TRP A 241 12.47 -2.53 -12.50
C TRP A 241 11.66 -2.08 -13.70
N ARG A 242 12.35 -1.51 -14.70
CA ARG A 242 11.75 -0.92 -15.89
C ARG A 242 10.92 -1.94 -16.66
N HIS A 243 11.40 -3.16 -16.82
CA HIS A 243 10.65 -4.20 -17.52
C HIS A 243 9.81 -5.08 -16.59
N GLY A 244 9.91 -4.89 -15.27
CA GLY A 244 9.18 -5.62 -14.25
C GLY A 244 9.74 -7.01 -13.98
N VAL A 245 9.85 -7.36 -12.70
CA VAL A 245 10.38 -8.64 -12.21
C VAL A 245 9.26 -9.47 -11.61
N VAL A 246 9.12 -10.74 -12.00
CA VAL A 246 8.10 -11.64 -11.45
C VAL A 246 8.77 -12.83 -10.76
N ASN A 247 8.87 -12.77 -9.43
CA ASN A 247 9.42 -13.87 -8.62
C ASN A 247 8.31 -14.67 -7.91
N ASN A 248 7.66 -15.56 -8.67
CA ASN A 248 6.59 -16.42 -8.16
C ASN A 248 7.07 -17.39 -7.05
N ARG A 249 8.38 -17.68 -6.96
CA ARG A 249 8.91 -18.52 -5.88
C ARG A 249 8.90 -17.76 -4.56
N LYS A 250 9.36 -16.50 -4.53
CA LYS A 250 9.28 -15.65 -3.35
C LYS A 250 7.85 -15.37 -2.90
N VAL A 251 6.91 -15.25 -3.84
CA VAL A 251 5.47 -15.22 -3.50
C VAL A 251 5.10 -16.49 -2.72
N ALA A 252 5.40 -17.68 -3.26
CA ALA A 252 5.11 -18.93 -2.56
C ALA A 252 5.86 -19.03 -1.21
N ASP A 253 7.11 -18.60 -1.13
CA ASP A 253 7.87 -18.61 0.13
C ASP A 253 7.23 -17.66 1.16
N ALA A 254 6.68 -16.50 0.77
CA ALA A 254 5.96 -15.60 1.67
C ALA A 254 4.66 -16.22 2.19
N PHE A 255 3.86 -16.81 1.31
CA PHE A 255 2.64 -17.53 1.70
C PHE A 255 2.90 -18.73 2.62
N ASN A 256 4.04 -19.39 2.44
CA ASN A 256 4.47 -20.58 3.19
C ASN A 256 5.59 -20.27 4.19
N ALA A 257 5.79 -19.01 4.56
CA ALA A 257 6.82 -18.58 5.51
C ALA A 257 6.65 -19.26 6.88
N HIS A 258 5.46 -19.79 7.13
CA HIS A 258 5.10 -20.62 8.25
C HIS A 258 4.91 -22.04 7.71
N GLU A 259 5.67 -23.01 8.23
CA GLU A 259 5.41 -24.43 7.94
C GLU A 259 3.94 -24.74 8.28
N GLY A 260 3.22 -25.36 7.33
CA GLY A 260 1.79 -25.63 7.48
C GLY A 260 1.47 -26.34 8.80
N TYR A 261 0.31 -26.01 9.36
CA TYR A 261 -0.01 -26.40 10.73
C TYR A 261 -0.52 -27.85 10.83
N ASN A 262 -0.92 -28.48 9.72
CA ASN A 262 -1.50 -29.81 9.66
C ASN A 262 -1.03 -30.58 8.41
N ASP A 263 -1.47 -31.84 8.26
CA ASP A 263 -1.14 -32.72 7.11
C ASP A 263 -1.63 -32.17 5.76
N LYS A 264 -2.57 -31.22 5.76
CA LYS A 264 -3.04 -30.52 4.55
C LYS A 264 -2.11 -29.38 4.14
N ASN A 265 -1.05 -29.12 4.92
CA ASN A 265 -0.08 -28.05 4.76
C ASN A 265 -0.75 -26.66 4.63
N HIS A 266 -1.87 -26.46 5.33
CA HIS A 266 -2.56 -25.17 5.35
C HIS A 266 -1.67 -24.11 6.02
N GLY A 267 -1.43 -23.01 5.30
CA GLY A 267 -0.72 -21.84 5.81
C GLY A 267 -1.59 -20.95 6.73
N PRO A 268 -1.03 -19.82 7.23
CA PRO A 268 -1.71 -18.87 8.14
C PRO A 268 -3.06 -18.38 7.60
N ALA A 269 -3.13 -18.18 6.29
CA ALA A 269 -4.30 -17.74 5.56
C ALA A 269 -5.56 -18.59 5.82
N ALA A 270 -5.42 -19.92 5.90
CA ALA A 270 -6.55 -20.81 6.12
C ALA A 270 -7.23 -20.55 7.46
N GLU A 271 -6.44 -20.49 8.54
CA GLU A 271 -6.98 -20.23 9.87
C GLU A 271 -7.56 -18.82 9.95
N MET A 272 -6.93 -17.81 9.34
CA MET A 272 -7.46 -16.44 9.27
C MET A 272 -8.86 -16.40 8.61
N VAL A 273 -9.03 -17.08 7.46
CA VAL A 273 -10.32 -17.19 6.77
C VAL A 273 -11.33 -17.98 7.60
N TYR A 274 -10.89 -19.07 8.24
CA TYR A 274 -11.74 -19.86 9.13
C TYR A 274 -12.31 -19.00 10.25
N ARG A 275 -11.47 -18.21 10.93
CA ARG A 275 -11.92 -17.28 11.97
C ARG A 275 -12.87 -16.24 11.41
N LEU A 276 -12.51 -15.60 10.30
CA LEU A 276 -13.34 -14.55 9.66
C LEU A 276 -14.78 -15.03 9.42
N LEU A 277 -14.95 -16.28 8.99
CA LEU A 277 -16.25 -16.83 8.61
C LEU A 277 -16.99 -17.55 9.75
N THR A 278 -16.36 -17.73 10.93
CA THR A 278 -16.96 -18.50 12.04
C THR A 278 -17.10 -17.72 13.34
N VAL A 279 -16.26 -16.71 13.59
CA VAL A 279 -16.39 -15.84 14.76
C VAL A 279 -17.60 -14.93 14.56
N PRO A 280 -18.57 -14.89 15.51
CA PRO A 280 -19.71 -13.98 15.42
C PRO A 280 -19.24 -12.52 15.42
N MET A 281 -19.64 -11.75 14.41
CA MET A 281 -19.29 -10.33 14.29
C MET A 281 -20.35 -9.56 13.51
N ASP A 282 -20.35 -8.23 13.63
CA ASP A 282 -21.21 -7.35 12.84
C ASP A 282 -20.52 -6.91 11.54
N TYR A 283 -21.30 -6.36 10.60
CA TYR A 283 -20.79 -5.96 9.29
C TYR A 283 -19.64 -4.95 9.40
N THR A 284 -19.75 -3.98 10.29
CA THR A 284 -18.77 -2.90 10.46
C THR A 284 -17.43 -3.43 10.96
N THR A 285 -17.46 -4.41 11.87
CA THR A 285 -16.29 -5.18 12.33
C THR A 285 -15.70 -6.02 11.20
N PHE A 286 -16.55 -6.74 10.45
CA PHE A 286 -16.10 -7.58 9.34
C PHE A 286 -15.39 -6.77 8.24
N ALA A 287 -15.92 -5.60 7.89
CA ALA A 287 -15.62 -4.95 6.62
C ALA A 287 -14.28 -4.21 6.54
N SER A 288 -13.65 -3.83 7.66
CA SER A 288 -12.61 -2.79 7.65
C SER A 288 -11.58 -3.00 8.76
N THR A 289 -10.33 -2.56 8.53
CA THR A 289 -9.33 -2.49 9.61
C THR A 289 -9.59 -1.36 10.60
N ASN A 290 -10.51 -0.45 10.30
CA ASN A 290 -10.82 0.69 11.15
C ASN A 290 -11.66 0.25 12.36
N PRO A 291 -11.20 0.46 13.60
CA PRO A 291 -11.95 0.03 14.77
C PRO A 291 -13.29 0.76 14.87
N THR A 292 -14.31 0.02 15.31
CA THR A 292 -15.68 0.51 15.49
C THR A 292 -15.80 1.47 16.69
N SER A 293 -14.91 1.33 17.68
CA SER A 293 -14.82 2.21 18.85
C SER A 293 -13.41 2.25 19.43
N LYS A 294 -13.13 3.21 20.32
CA LYS A 294 -11.82 3.30 21.01
C LYS A 294 -11.57 2.14 21.96
N ASP A 295 -12.63 1.65 22.61
CA ASP A 295 -12.56 0.60 23.63
C ASP A 295 -12.93 -0.78 23.06
N GLN A 296 -12.85 -0.93 21.73
CA GLN A 296 -13.13 -2.15 20.97
C GLN A 296 -12.51 -3.38 21.64
N ASN A 297 -13.28 -4.47 21.71
CA ASN A 297 -12.80 -5.75 22.25
C ASN A 297 -11.82 -6.41 21.29
N VAL A 298 -11.02 -7.36 21.77
CA VAL A 298 -9.95 -7.96 20.94
C VAL A 298 -10.51 -8.86 19.85
N ASP A 299 -11.63 -9.52 20.08
CA ASP A 299 -12.35 -10.34 19.08
C ASP A 299 -12.92 -9.51 17.92
N GLU A 300 -13.17 -8.21 18.15
CA GLU A 300 -13.61 -7.27 17.13
C GLU A 300 -12.45 -6.75 16.26
N ASP A 301 -11.19 -7.14 16.52
CA ASP A 301 -10.04 -6.78 15.69
C ASP A 301 -9.88 -7.68 14.45
N LEU A 302 -10.69 -8.73 14.33
CA LEU A 302 -10.74 -9.64 13.19
C LEU A 302 -11.62 -9.07 12.07
N ASN A 303 -11.03 -8.82 10.89
CA ASN A 303 -11.74 -8.24 9.74
C ASN A 303 -11.22 -8.80 8.40
N ILE A 304 -11.97 -8.64 7.32
CA ILE A 304 -11.56 -9.12 5.99
C ILE A 304 -10.41 -8.30 5.40
N GLU A 305 -10.33 -7.01 5.74
CA GLU A 305 -9.41 -6.08 5.12
C GLU A 305 -7.95 -6.32 5.55
N TYR A 306 -7.66 -6.67 6.80
CA TYR A 306 -6.29 -7.01 7.19
C TYR A 306 -5.81 -8.30 6.53
N ILE A 307 -6.72 -9.27 6.33
CA ILE A 307 -6.43 -10.50 5.61
C ILE A 307 -6.07 -10.15 4.17
N HIS A 308 -6.92 -9.37 3.49
CA HIS A 308 -6.64 -8.80 2.16
C HIS A 308 -5.28 -8.10 2.10
N ASN A 309 -4.97 -7.24 3.08
CA ASN A 309 -3.71 -6.50 3.11
C ASN A 309 -2.50 -7.44 3.15
N ASN A 310 -2.55 -8.50 3.95
CA ASN A 310 -1.48 -9.50 3.98
C ASN A 310 -1.29 -10.18 2.62
N ILE A 311 -2.36 -10.44 1.87
CA ILE A 311 -2.25 -11.05 0.54
C ILE A 311 -1.59 -10.10 -0.46
N HIS A 312 -1.90 -8.81 -0.40
CA HIS A 312 -1.19 -7.78 -1.14
C HIS A 312 0.31 -7.78 -0.83
N GLY A 313 0.66 -7.77 0.47
CA GLY A 313 2.03 -7.82 0.94
C GLY A 313 2.78 -9.09 0.50
N TRP A 314 2.21 -10.28 0.73
CA TRP A 314 2.82 -11.57 0.36
C TRP A 314 2.93 -11.78 -1.16
N THR A 315 2.12 -11.09 -1.96
CA THR A 315 2.18 -11.18 -3.42
C THR A 315 3.15 -10.18 -4.02
N GLY A 316 3.16 -8.95 -3.53
CA GLY A 316 3.90 -7.86 -4.15
C GLY A 316 5.23 -7.52 -3.49
N ALA A 317 5.29 -7.50 -2.15
CA ALA A 317 6.33 -6.82 -1.39
C ALA A 317 6.56 -5.39 -1.94
N ALA A 318 7.78 -5.04 -2.34
CA ALA A 318 8.08 -3.77 -3.01
C ALA A 318 7.51 -3.65 -4.45
N GLY A 319 6.96 -4.74 -5.00
CA GLY A 319 6.30 -4.77 -6.31
C GLY A 319 4.89 -4.15 -6.31
N HIS A 320 4.22 -4.24 -7.45
CA HIS A 320 2.96 -3.52 -7.69
C HIS A 320 1.86 -3.98 -6.72
N MET A 321 1.65 -5.29 -6.57
CA MET A 321 0.62 -5.84 -5.66
C MET A 321 0.77 -5.39 -4.20
N GLY A 322 1.96 -4.98 -3.74
CA GLY A 322 2.16 -4.52 -2.36
C GLY A 322 1.81 -3.05 -2.17
N ASN A 323 1.54 -2.31 -3.23
CA ASN A 323 1.42 -0.86 -3.20
C ASN A 323 0.03 -0.39 -3.69
N VAL A 324 -0.77 0.18 -2.77
CA VAL A 324 -2.17 0.61 -3.01
C VAL A 324 -2.38 1.34 -4.34
N PRO A 325 -1.58 2.36 -4.72
CA PRO A 325 -1.91 3.14 -5.91
C PRO A 325 -1.75 2.39 -7.23
N VAL A 326 -1.00 1.28 -7.24
CA VAL A 326 -0.59 0.57 -8.47
C VAL A 326 -0.87 -0.93 -8.44
N ALA A 327 -1.41 -1.46 -7.34
CA ALA A 327 -1.67 -2.89 -7.17
C ALA A 327 -2.58 -3.48 -8.25
N SER A 328 -3.59 -2.72 -8.68
CA SER A 328 -4.58 -3.11 -9.69
C SER A 328 -4.00 -3.30 -11.09
N PHE A 329 -2.79 -2.78 -11.38
CA PHE A 329 -2.14 -3.07 -12.65
C PHE A 329 -1.68 -4.53 -12.73
N ASP A 330 -1.38 -5.19 -11.61
CA ASP A 330 -1.03 -6.62 -11.62
C ASP A 330 -2.28 -7.49 -11.89
N PRO A 331 -2.25 -8.41 -12.88
CA PRO A 331 -3.40 -9.25 -13.21
C PRO A 331 -3.93 -10.11 -12.06
N LEU A 332 -3.10 -10.44 -11.05
CA LEU A 332 -3.56 -11.20 -9.88
C LEU A 332 -4.48 -10.40 -8.96
N PHE A 333 -4.49 -9.06 -9.05
CA PHE A 333 -5.38 -8.19 -8.29
C PHE A 333 -6.85 -8.62 -8.43
N PHE A 334 -7.33 -8.78 -9.66
CA PHE A 334 -8.73 -9.09 -9.91
C PHE A 334 -9.11 -10.52 -9.48
N LEU A 335 -8.16 -11.46 -9.52
CA LEU A 335 -8.37 -12.82 -8.98
C LEU A 335 -8.40 -12.82 -7.45
N HIS A 336 -7.54 -12.01 -6.82
CA HIS A 336 -7.53 -11.80 -5.37
C HIS A 336 -8.84 -11.16 -4.90
N HIS A 337 -9.25 -10.03 -5.49
CA HIS A 337 -10.50 -9.35 -5.14
C HIS A 337 -11.74 -10.15 -5.48
N CYS A 338 -11.69 -11.05 -6.48
CA CYS A 338 -12.75 -12.02 -6.73
C CYS A 338 -12.92 -13.02 -5.56
N ASN A 339 -11.83 -13.40 -4.88
CA ASN A 339 -11.89 -14.20 -3.65
C ASN A 339 -12.31 -13.37 -2.44
N ILE A 340 -11.91 -12.10 -2.34
CA ILE A 340 -12.44 -11.18 -1.29
C ILE A 340 -13.95 -11.04 -1.42
N ASP A 341 -14.46 -10.86 -2.65
CA ASP A 341 -15.89 -10.83 -2.92
C ASP A 341 -16.59 -12.15 -2.58
N ARG A 342 -15.93 -13.30 -2.83
CA ARG A 342 -16.40 -14.63 -2.41
C ARG A 342 -16.54 -14.72 -0.89
N LEU A 343 -15.50 -14.37 -0.14
CA LEU A 343 -15.51 -14.40 1.32
C LEU A 343 -16.60 -13.48 1.88
N PHE A 344 -16.77 -12.30 1.29
CA PHE A 344 -17.85 -11.39 1.65
C PHE A 344 -19.23 -11.99 1.36
N ALA A 345 -19.46 -12.59 0.19
CA ALA A 345 -20.73 -13.23 -0.14
C ALA A 345 -21.04 -14.42 0.80
N ILE A 346 -20.02 -15.21 1.19
CA ILE A 346 -20.16 -16.30 2.15
C ILE A 346 -20.55 -15.75 3.53
N TRP A 347 -19.86 -14.71 4.01
CA TRP A 347 -20.18 -14.06 5.27
C TRP A 347 -21.61 -13.50 5.28
N GLN A 348 -22.06 -12.86 4.19
CA GLN A 348 -23.43 -12.37 4.05
C GLN A 348 -24.47 -13.50 4.08
N ALA A 349 -24.16 -14.66 3.49
CA ALA A 349 -25.05 -15.81 3.50
C ALA A 349 -25.20 -16.42 4.91
N LEU A 350 -24.13 -16.37 5.72
CA LEU A 350 -24.15 -16.80 7.12
C LEU A 350 -24.82 -15.78 8.05
N ASN A 351 -24.72 -14.49 7.73
CA ASN A 351 -25.20 -13.36 8.53
C ASN A 351 -26.18 -12.46 7.74
N PRO A 352 -27.29 -12.98 7.19
CA PRO A 352 -28.15 -12.24 6.26
C PRO A 352 -28.79 -10.99 6.87
N GLU A 353 -28.97 -10.95 8.19
CA GLU A 353 -29.55 -9.85 8.94
C GLU A 353 -28.57 -8.71 9.23
N LYS A 354 -27.26 -8.95 9.14
CA LYS A 354 -26.22 -7.98 9.55
C LYS A 354 -25.77 -7.15 8.37
N TRP A 355 -26.26 -5.91 8.24
CA TRP A 355 -26.01 -5.11 7.06
C TRP A 355 -25.92 -3.63 7.34
N MET A 356 -24.69 -3.09 7.31
CA MET A 356 -24.42 -1.65 7.44
C MET A 356 -25.07 -0.96 8.65
N ASP A 357 -25.43 -1.72 9.69
CA ASP A 357 -25.89 -1.19 10.95
C ASP A 357 -24.71 -0.65 11.78
N ASN A 358 -24.96 0.31 12.67
CA ASN A 358 -23.97 0.82 13.63
C ASN A 358 -22.67 1.34 12.98
N ILE A 359 -22.77 2.06 11.86
CA ILE A 359 -21.60 2.64 11.18
C ILE A 359 -20.82 3.55 12.15
N PRO A 360 -19.52 3.30 12.37
CA PRO A 360 -18.70 4.11 13.27
C PRO A 360 -18.64 5.57 12.83
N VAL A 361 -18.53 6.50 13.78
CA VAL A 361 -18.48 7.96 13.49
C VAL A 361 -17.35 8.29 12.50
N GLY A 362 -16.19 7.65 12.62
CA GLY A 362 -15.06 7.83 11.68
C GLY A 362 -15.35 7.38 10.25
N ASN A 363 -16.42 6.62 10.03
CA ASN A 363 -16.86 6.04 8.74
C ASN A 363 -18.27 6.51 8.34
N ALA A 364 -18.86 7.47 9.06
CA ALA A 364 -20.22 7.94 8.80
C ALA A 364 -20.35 8.71 7.47
N THR A 365 -19.22 9.20 6.92
CA THR A 365 -19.19 9.95 5.67
C THR A 365 -18.01 9.57 4.78
N ILE A 366 -18.26 9.59 3.47
CA ILE A 366 -17.25 9.48 2.41
C ILE A 366 -17.21 10.77 1.59
N ARG A 367 -16.07 11.03 0.93
CA ARG A 367 -15.97 12.08 -0.09
C ARG A 367 -15.83 11.45 -1.46
N ASP A 368 -16.59 11.95 -2.42
CA ASP A 368 -16.48 11.51 -3.79
C ASP A 368 -15.32 12.19 -4.53
N SER A 369 -15.15 11.83 -5.81
CA SER A 369 -14.08 12.37 -6.68
C SER A 369 -14.16 13.89 -6.88
N PHE A 370 -15.32 14.50 -6.62
CA PHE A 370 -15.56 15.95 -6.67
C PHE A 370 -15.36 16.64 -5.32
N GLY A 371 -15.04 15.89 -4.27
CA GLY A 371 -14.90 16.37 -2.90
C GLY A 371 -16.22 16.55 -2.16
N LYS A 372 -17.36 16.18 -2.77
CA LYS A 372 -18.68 16.22 -2.13
C LYS A 372 -18.78 15.10 -1.11
N GLU A 373 -19.26 15.46 0.07
CA GLU A 373 -19.43 14.52 1.17
C GLU A 373 -20.80 13.82 1.07
N HIS A 374 -20.81 12.51 1.30
CA HIS A 374 -22.02 11.67 1.31
C HIS A 374 -22.10 10.91 2.63
N ILE A 375 -23.31 10.78 3.16
CA ILE A 375 -23.58 9.92 4.32
C ILE A 375 -23.49 8.46 3.86
N VAL A 376 -22.88 7.63 4.70
CA VAL A 376 -22.70 6.20 4.44
C VAL A 376 -23.97 5.46 4.87
N ASN A 377 -24.64 4.81 3.92
CA ASN A 377 -25.86 4.02 4.09
C ASN A 377 -26.12 3.15 2.83
N GLY A 378 -27.24 2.44 2.79
CA GLY A 378 -27.61 1.56 1.66
C GLY A 378 -27.67 2.23 0.27
N ASN A 379 -27.79 3.56 0.21
CA ASN A 379 -27.92 4.35 -1.02
C ASN A 379 -26.66 5.16 -1.36
N THR A 380 -25.57 4.99 -0.62
CA THR A 380 -24.30 5.68 -0.91
C THR A 380 -23.84 5.39 -2.34
N PRO A 381 -23.55 6.41 -3.17
CA PRO A 381 -23.06 6.19 -4.53
C PRO A 381 -21.69 5.52 -4.55
N LEU A 382 -21.57 4.38 -5.24
CA LEU A 382 -20.32 3.66 -5.43
C LEU A 382 -19.62 4.14 -6.70
N GLN A 383 -19.02 5.33 -6.64
CA GLN A 383 -18.30 5.88 -7.80
C GLN A 383 -17.05 5.05 -8.15
N PRO A 384 -16.69 4.91 -9.44
CA PRO A 384 -17.35 5.50 -10.62
C PRO A 384 -18.39 4.56 -11.27
N PHE A 385 -18.86 3.54 -10.57
CA PHE A 385 -19.57 2.41 -11.19
C PHE A 385 -21.02 2.76 -11.54
N ARG A 386 -21.28 3.03 -12.82
CA ARG A 386 -22.64 3.29 -13.33
C ARG A 386 -23.43 2.00 -13.50
N ARG A 387 -24.71 2.01 -13.14
CA ARG A 387 -25.62 0.86 -13.30
C ARG A 387 -26.52 0.95 -14.54
N ASP A 388 -26.69 2.15 -15.10
CA ASP A 388 -27.63 2.43 -16.18
C ASP A 388 -27.18 3.60 -17.08
N ALA A 389 -27.89 3.82 -18.19
CA ALA A 389 -27.53 4.78 -19.25
C ALA A 389 -27.66 6.23 -18.77
N GLU A 390 -28.54 6.45 -17.80
CA GLU A 390 -28.83 7.74 -17.19
C GLU A 390 -27.69 8.21 -16.27
N GLY A 391 -26.70 7.34 -16.02
CA GLY A 391 -25.53 7.65 -15.21
C GLY A 391 -25.75 7.47 -13.72
N ASN A 392 -26.77 6.71 -13.29
CA ASN A 392 -26.93 6.41 -11.87
C ASN A 392 -25.82 5.46 -11.41
N TYR A 393 -25.31 5.68 -10.20
CA TYR A 393 -24.30 4.81 -9.61
C TYR A 393 -24.94 3.55 -9.01
N TRP A 394 -24.15 2.47 -8.96
CA TRP A 394 -24.41 1.37 -8.05
C TRP A 394 -24.40 1.87 -6.60
N THR A 395 -25.20 1.20 -5.76
CA THR A 395 -25.29 1.49 -4.33
C THR A 395 -25.08 0.21 -3.53
N PRO A 396 -24.71 0.28 -2.24
CA PRO A 396 -24.61 -0.89 -1.38
C PRO A 396 -25.82 -1.82 -1.46
N GLU A 397 -27.04 -1.28 -1.44
CA GLU A 397 -28.24 -2.10 -1.50
C GLU A 397 -28.42 -2.77 -2.87
N GLY A 398 -28.05 -2.08 -3.95
CA GLY A 398 -28.11 -2.63 -5.30
C GLY A 398 -27.15 -3.81 -5.54
N ILE A 399 -26.01 -3.83 -4.83
CA ILE A 399 -24.96 -4.86 -4.99
C ILE A 399 -24.92 -5.87 -3.85
N ARG A 400 -25.84 -5.79 -2.88
CA ARG A 400 -25.83 -6.62 -1.67
C ARG A 400 -25.82 -8.12 -1.98
N PHE A 401 -26.60 -8.56 -2.96
CA PHE A 401 -26.74 -9.98 -3.29
C PHE A 401 -26.19 -10.29 -4.67
N THR A 402 -25.16 -11.14 -4.74
CA THR A 402 -24.47 -11.49 -6.00
C THR A 402 -25.38 -12.10 -7.08
N PRO A 403 -26.44 -12.91 -6.77
CA PRO A 403 -27.33 -13.39 -7.83
C PRO A 403 -28.08 -12.28 -8.56
N ASN A 404 -28.32 -11.14 -7.91
CA ASN A 404 -28.92 -9.96 -8.55
C ASN A 404 -27.95 -9.31 -9.55
N LEU A 405 -26.65 -9.57 -9.42
CA LEU A 405 -25.58 -9.16 -10.33
C LEU A 405 -25.27 -10.22 -11.39
N GLY A 406 -25.98 -11.37 -11.38
CA GLY A 406 -25.84 -12.40 -12.39
C GLY A 406 -24.71 -13.41 -12.14
N TYR A 407 -24.19 -13.49 -10.91
CA TYR A 407 -23.19 -14.49 -10.54
C TYR A 407 -23.37 -14.99 -9.10
N SER A 408 -22.76 -16.12 -8.77
CA SER A 408 -22.64 -16.62 -7.39
C SER A 408 -21.31 -17.37 -7.23
N TYR A 409 -21.17 -18.12 -6.14
CA TYR A 409 -20.00 -18.92 -5.81
C TYR A 409 -20.38 -20.39 -5.57
N PRO A 410 -19.43 -21.34 -5.68
CA PRO A 410 -19.70 -22.78 -5.51
C PRO A 410 -20.29 -23.14 -4.14
N GLU A 411 -20.05 -22.31 -3.11
CA GLU A 411 -20.59 -22.46 -1.76
C GLU A 411 -22.03 -22.00 -1.64
N LEU A 412 -22.50 -21.15 -2.56
CA LEU A 412 -23.76 -20.42 -2.46
C LEU A 412 -24.81 -20.76 -3.54
N PRO A 413 -24.99 -22.03 -3.98
CA PRO A 413 -25.99 -22.37 -4.98
C PRO A 413 -27.39 -22.48 -4.33
N ARG A 414 -27.94 -21.34 -3.88
CA ARG A 414 -29.23 -21.25 -3.15
C ARG A 414 -30.40 -21.89 -3.90
N TRP A 415 -30.35 -21.90 -5.22
CA TRP A 415 -31.36 -22.46 -6.13
C TRP A 415 -31.43 -24.00 -6.15
N GLU A 416 -30.47 -24.71 -5.55
CA GLU A 416 -30.47 -26.16 -5.60
C GLU A 416 -31.65 -26.74 -4.82
N THR A 417 -32.42 -27.62 -5.47
CA THR A 417 -33.65 -28.22 -4.93
C THR A 417 -33.46 -28.87 -3.56
N LYS A 418 -32.26 -29.37 -3.25
CA LYS A 418 -31.92 -29.94 -1.94
C LYS A 418 -32.06 -28.94 -0.78
N TYR A 419 -32.00 -27.64 -1.05
CA TYR A 419 -32.18 -26.58 -0.06
C TYR A 419 -33.63 -26.07 0.02
N HIS A 420 -34.52 -26.51 -0.85
CA HIS A 420 -35.90 -26.05 -0.88
C HIS A 420 -36.83 -27.11 -0.24
N GLN A 421 -37.76 -26.63 0.57
CA GLN A 421 -38.86 -27.44 1.08
C GLN A 421 -39.86 -27.77 -0.04
N GLN A 422 -40.82 -28.66 0.23
CA GLN A 422 -41.83 -29.06 -0.77
C GLN A 422 -42.68 -27.89 -1.27
N ASP A 423 -42.84 -26.84 -0.46
CA ASP A 423 -43.55 -25.60 -0.81
C ASP A 423 -42.69 -24.59 -1.58
N GLY A 424 -41.43 -24.94 -1.90
CA GLY A 424 -40.47 -24.09 -2.59
C GLY A 424 -39.71 -23.10 -1.69
N THR A 425 -40.01 -23.02 -0.39
CA THR A 425 -39.30 -22.13 0.53
C THR A 425 -37.90 -22.64 0.83
N LEU A 426 -36.93 -21.73 0.99
CA LEU A 426 -35.54 -22.12 1.30
C LEU A 426 -35.43 -22.58 2.77
N ASN A 427 -34.92 -23.78 2.98
CA ASN A 427 -34.44 -24.26 4.26
C ASN A 427 -33.10 -23.58 4.60
N GLN A 428 -33.19 -22.42 5.26
CA GLN A 428 -32.03 -21.62 5.65
C GLN A 428 -31.08 -22.36 6.61
N VAL A 429 -31.60 -23.25 7.47
CA VAL A 429 -30.78 -24.04 8.39
C VAL A 429 -29.88 -24.99 7.59
N LEU A 430 -30.47 -25.80 6.72
CA LEU A 430 -29.71 -26.74 5.88
C LEU A 430 -28.72 -26.02 4.96
N PHE A 431 -29.10 -24.86 4.42
CA PHE A 431 -28.20 -24.06 3.59
C PHE A 431 -26.98 -23.57 4.38
N LYS A 432 -27.17 -23.03 5.58
CA LYS A 432 -26.07 -22.61 6.47
C LYS A 432 -25.22 -23.80 6.92
N GLU A 433 -25.82 -24.93 7.29
CA GLU A 433 -25.10 -26.17 7.65
C GLU A 433 -24.16 -26.67 6.54
N ASN A 434 -24.59 -26.55 5.27
CA ASN A 434 -23.75 -26.92 4.13
C ASN A 434 -22.59 -25.93 3.94
N ILE A 435 -22.82 -24.62 4.06
CA ILE A 435 -21.75 -23.61 4.03
C ILE A 435 -20.75 -23.86 5.16
N THR A 436 -21.22 -24.08 6.39
CA THR A 436 -20.40 -24.41 7.57
C THR A 436 -19.58 -25.68 7.34
N THR A 437 -20.18 -26.72 6.74
CA THR A 437 -19.45 -27.94 6.37
C THR A 437 -18.29 -27.66 5.43
N ILE A 438 -18.50 -26.81 4.42
CA ILE A 438 -17.46 -26.44 3.46
C ILE A 438 -16.34 -25.66 4.18
N ILE A 439 -16.68 -24.65 4.97
CA ILE A 439 -15.71 -23.83 5.72
C ILE A 439 -14.88 -24.69 6.67
N ASN A 440 -15.54 -25.53 7.49
CA ASN A 440 -14.87 -26.42 8.45
C ASN A 440 -13.89 -27.37 7.77
N ARG A 441 -14.22 -27.88 6.56
CA ARG A 441 -13.37 -28.82 5.84
C ARG A 441 -12.20 -28.15 5.11
N LEU A 442 -12.45 -26.98 4.52
CA LEU A 442 -11.46 -26.24 3.74
C LEU A 442 -10.47 -25.49 4.62
N TYR A 443 -10.95 -24.84 5.68
CA TYR A 443 -10.16 -23.83 6.38
C TYR A 443 -9.94 -24.12 7.88
N GLY A 444 -10.70 -25.05 8.48
CA GLY A 444 -10.68 -25.33 9.92
C GLY A 444 -9.42 -26.02 10.43
N VAL A 445 -8.29 -25.31 10.44
CA VAL A 445 -6.99 -25.85 10.86
C VAL A 445 -6.97 -26.16 12.36
N SER A 446 -7.36 -25.20 13.20
CA SER A 446 -7.48 -25.42 14.66
C SER A 446 -8.43 -26.57 15.00
N ARG A 447 -9.56 -26.64 14.29
CA ARG A 447 -10.53 -27.74 14.39
C ARG A 447 -9.89 -29.08 14.07
N ASP A 448 -9.23 -29.19 12.92
CA ASP A 448 -8.63 -30.44 12.45
C ASP A 448 -7.49 -30.90 13.39
N LEU A 449 -6.72 -29.96 13.96
CA LEU A 449 -5.68 -30.26 14.95
C LEU A 449 -6.24 -30.72 16.30
N ALA A 450 -7.32 -30.10 16.77
CA ALA A 450 -7.96 -30.48 18.01
C ALA A 450 -8.63 -31.87 17.90
N LEU A 451 -9.31 -32.14 16.78
CA LEU A 451 -10.09 -33.37 16.56
C LEU A 451 -9.29 -34.50 15.90
N ASP A 452 -7.97 -34.37 15.78
CA ASP A 452 -7.11 -35.38 15.17
C ASP A 452 -7.10 -36.68 15.99
N PRO A 453 -7.67 -37.79 15.49
CA PRO A 453 -7.76 -39.03 16.24
C PRO A 453 -6.40 -39.72 16.43
N LYS A 454 -5.35 -39.28 15.71
CA LYS A 454 -4.02 -39.87 15.78
C LYS A 454 -3.12 -39.18 16.81
N ALA A 455 -3.48 -37.99 17.25
CA ALA A 455 -2.68 -37.20 18.19
C ALA A 455 -3.23 -37.34 19.61
N PRO A 456 -2.36 -37.42 20.63
CA PRO A 456 -2.82 -37.35 22.02
C PRO A 456 -3.47 -36.00 22.29
N THR A 457 -4.61 -36.01 22.97
CA THR A 457 -5.28 -34.79 23.43
C THR A 457 -4.41 -34.10 24.49
N PRO A 458 -3.95 -32.85 24.27
CA PRO A 458 -3.15 -32.14 25.25
C PRO A 458 -3.94 -31.85 26.54
N GLU A 459 -3.23 -31.75 27.67
CA GLU A 459 -3.82 -31.22 28.89
C GLU A 459 -4.35 -29.79 28.67
N GLY A 460 -5.50 -29.47 29.27
CA GLY A 460 -6.24 -28.22 29.07
C GLY A 460 -7.42 -28.35 28.10
N VAL A 461 -7.47 -29.41 27.27
CA VAL A 461 -8.59 -29.72 26.38
C VAL A 461 -9.65 -30.56 27.11
N GLU A 462 -10.92 -30.21 26.93
CA GLU A 462 -12.06 -30.87 27.58
C GLU A 462 -12.95 -31.55 26.54
N ALA A 463 -13.33 -32.81 26.79
CA ALA A 463 -14.34 -33.49 25.98
C ALA A 463 -15.73 -32.92 26.27
N ILE A 464 -16.48 -32.62 25.22
CA ILE A 464 -17.87 -32.17 25.29
C ILE A 464 -18.75 -33.07 24.42
N ASP A 465 -20.06 -32.94 24.53
CA ASP A 465 -20.97 -33.68 23.66
C ASP A 465 -20.70 -33.34 22.18
N GLY A 466 -20.45 -34.38 21.38
CA GLY A 466 -20.15 -34.28 19.95
C GLY A 466 -18.81 -33.62 19.57
N GLY A 467 -17.92 -33.28 20.51
CA GLY A 467 -16.73 -32.50 20.20
C GLY A 467 -15.71 -32.30 21.33
N LEU A 468 -14.88 -31.27 21.17
CA LEU A 468 -13.88 -30.84 22.15
C LEU A 468 -14.00 -29.33 22.43
N LYS A 469 -13.80 -28.93 23.68
CA LYS A 469 -13.59 -27.54 24.08
C LYS A 469 -12.11 -27.32 24.36
N ILE A 470 -11.51 -26.34 23.69
CA ILE A 470 -10.09 -26.01 23.79
C ILE A 470 -9.91 -24.58 24.32
N PRO A 471 -8.89 -24.32 25.15
CA PRO A 471 -8.34 -22.98 25.31
C PRO A 471 -7.74 -22.54 23.99
N ASP A 472 -8.07 -21.33 23.58
CA ASP A 472 -7.74 -20.79 22.28
C ASP A 472 -7.08 -19.43 22.44
N PHE A 473 -6.05 -19.16 21.64
CA PHE A 473 -5.14 -18.04 21.82
C PHE A 473 -4.89 -17.30 20.51
N ALA A 474 -4.74 -15.99 20.64
CA ALA A 474 -4.46 -15.08 19.53
C ALA A 474 -3.70 -13.83 19.98
N PHE A 475 -3.22 -13.05 19.01
CA PHE A 475 -2.78 -11.67 19.21
C PHE A 475 -3.71 -10.71 18.48
N SER A 476 -4.19 -9.71 19.20
CA SER A 476 -4.74 -8.49 18.60
C SER A 476 -3.59 -7.51 18.36
N VAL A 477 -3.53 -6.96 17.14
CA VAL A 477 -2.53 -5.97 16.74
C VAL A 477 -3.24 -4.69 16.33
N ARG A 478 -2.86 -3.56 16.92
CA ARG A 478 -3.44 -2.24 16.64
C ARG A 478 -2.33 -1.22 16.42
N PHE A 479 -2.43 -0.40 15.38
CA PHE A 479 -1.45 0.64 15.10
C PHE A 479 -2.06 1.78 14.31
N LEU A 480 -1.44 2.96 14.36
CA LEU A 480 -1.80 4.11 13.53
C LEU A 480 -1.37 3.86 12.07
N LYS A 481 -2.36 3.83 11.16
CA LYS A 481 -2.15 3.45 9.75
C LYS A 481 -1.15 4.35 9.03
N TYR A 482 -1.11 5.63 9.37
CA TYR A 482 -0.31 6.65 8.68
C TYR A 482 0.90 7.15 9.50
N ALA A 483 1.25 6.46 10.58
CA ALA A 483 2.30 6.92 11.50
C ALA A 483 3.70 7.05 10.87
N LEU A 484 4.00 6.27 9.83
CA LEU A 484 5.27 6.36 9.08
C LEU A 484 5.08 7.13 7.76
N GLY A 485 4.36 8.26 7.81
CA GLY A 485 4.08 9.09 6.64
C GLY A 485 3.20 8.39 5.59
N GLY A 486 2.44 7.35 5.97
CA GLY A 486 1.62 6.56 5.06
C GLY A 486 2.37 5.56 4.20
N ARG A 487 3.66 5.31 4.45
CA ARG A 487 4.40 4.23 3.80
C ARG A 487 3.92 2.87 4.31
N PRO A 488 3.83 1.84 3.45
CA PRO A 488 3.54 0.49 3.90
C PRO A 488 4.66 -0.05 4.78
N PHE A 489 4.31 -0.93 5.71
CA PHE A 489 5.27 -1.60 6.60
C PHE A 489 4.70 -2.92 7.11
N TRP A 490 5.58 -3.75 7.66
CA TRP A 490 5.21 -5.01 8.30
C TRP A 490 5.29 -4.91 9.82
N VAL A 491 4.33 -5.52 10.50
CA VAL A 491 4.49 -5.94 11.89
C VAL A 491 4.60 -7.46 11.87
N LYS A 492 5.79 -7.98 12.20
CA LYS A 492 6.05 -9.42 12.22
C LYS A 492 6.08 -9.92 13.66
N LEU A 493 5.30 -10.94 13.95
CA LEU A 493 5.21 -11.57 15.26
C LEU A 493 6.00 -12.88 15.26
N TYR A 494 6.74 -13.09 16.34
CA TYR A 494 7.64 -14.20 16.51
C TYR A 494 7.42 -14.87 17.86
N LEU A 495 7.79 -16.15 17.93
CA LEU A 495 7.78 -16.96 19.13
C LEU A 495 9.09 -17.75 19.22
N ALA A 496 10.00 -17.25 20.07
CA ALA A 496 11.35 -17.77 20.23
C ALA A 496 11.35 -19.26 20.63
N GLN A 497 11.94 -20.11 19.79
CA GLN A 497 12.02 -21.55 20.04
C GLN A 497 13.04 -21.90 21.15
N GLU A 498 14.05 -21.05 21.35
CA GLU A 498 15.10 -21.17 22.36
C GLU A 498 15.04 -20.01 23.35
N ASP A 499 15.53 -20.20 24.59
CA ASP A 499 15.49 -19.15 25.61
C ASP A 499 16.51 -18.05 25.26
N GLY A 500 16.07 -16.79 25.21
CA GLY A 500 16.92 -15.64 24.90
C GLY A 500 17.48 -15.58 23.47
N ILE A 501 17.18 -16.55 22.61
CA ILE A 501 17.72 -16.66 21.25
C ILE A 501 16.62 -16.37 20.24
N GLN A 502 16.85 -15.35 19.40
CA GLN A 502 15.97 -14.98 18.29
C GLN A 502 16.48 -15.63 17.01
N THR A 503 15.66 -16.46 16.39
CA THR A 503 15.92 -17.10 15.09
C THR A 503 14.75 -16.76 14.14
N PRO A 504 14.77 -15.58 13.49
CA PRO A 504 13.61 -15.04 12.78
C PRO A 504 12.96 -16.01 11.77
N LEU A 505 13.75 -16.84 11.09
CA LEU A 505 13.24 -17.82 10.13
C LEU A 505 12.35 -18.90 10.76
N THR A 506 12.71 -19.39 11.94
CA THR A 506 11.97 -20.46 12.63
C THR A 506 10.99 -19.94 13.67
N ASP A 507 11.20 -18.71 14.13
CA ASP A 507 10.39 -18.09 15.17
C ASP A 507 9.16 -17.37 14.60
N LEU A 508 9.14 -17.01 13.30
CA LEU A 508 8.04 -16.27 12.69
C LEU A 508 6.73 -17.07 12.80
N ILE A 509 5.70 -16.46 13.41
CA ILE A 509 4.39 -17.08 13.61
C ILE A 509 3.27 -16.38 12.83
N ALA A 510 3.41 -15.09 12.57
CA ALA A 510 2.45 -14.31 11.80
C ALA A 510 3.01 -12.96 11.37
N GLU A 511 2.32 -12.34 10.42
CA GLU A 511 2.65 -11.03 9.89
C GLU A 511 1.37 -10.19 9.76
N VAL A 512 1.49 -8.87 9.91
CA VAL A 512 0.45 -7.89 9.58
C VAL A 512 1.06 -6.87 8.63
N TYR A 513 0.49 -6.76 7.44
CA TYR A 513 0.89 -5.76 6.46
C TYR A 513 0.02 -4.52 6.55
N ASN A 514 0.64 -3.36 6.74
CA ASN A 514 -0.04 -2.08 6.60
C ASN A 514 -0.12 -1.68 5.12
N PHE A 515 -1.12 -2.20 4.40
CA PHE A 515 -1.42 -1.76 3.04
C PHE A 515 -1.96 -0.32 3.06
N SER A 516 -1.09 0.63 2.74
CA SER A 516 -1.34 2.06 2.86
C SER A 516 -0.59 2.85 1.77
N GLN A 517 -0.90 4.14 1.69
CA GLN A 517 -0.26 5.09 0.80
C GLN A 517 -0.13 6.45 1.49
N LYS A 518 0.76 7.30 0.96
CA LYS A 518 0.86 8.70 1.37
C LYS A 518 -0.51 9.39 1.17
N PRO A 519 -1.06 10.06 2.21
CA PRO A 519 -2.34 10.76 2.11
C PRO A 519 -2.30 12.00 1.20
N GLU A 520 -1.17 12.69 1.21
CA GLU A 520 -0.91 13.92 0.46
C GLU A 520 0.39 13.74 -0.35
N LEU A 521 0.44 14.33 -1.53
CA LEU A 521 1.65 14.51 -2.35
C LEU A 521 1.74 16.01 -2.63
N ASP A 522 2.88 16.63 -2.32
CA ASP A 522 3.17 18.04 -2.61
C ASP A 522 2.11 19.01 -2.05
N GLY A 523 1.72 18.81 -0.78
CA GLY A 523 0.68 19.60 -0.09
C GLY A 523 -0.75 19.39 -0.60
N SER A 524 -0.93 18.61 -1.67
CA SER A 524 -2.23 18.30 -2.28
C SER A 524 -2.75 16.94 -1.82
N SER A 525 -4.03 16.88 -1.47
CA SER A 525 -4.69 15.60 -1.13
C SER A 525 -4.79 14.73 -2.38
N VAL A 526 -4.22 13.53 -2.29
CA VAL A 526 -4.21 12.53 -3.38
C VAL A 526 -5.35 11.54 -3.19
N CYS A 527 -5.68 11.26 -1.94
CA CYS A 527 -6.83 10.46 -1.55
C CYS A 527 -7.48 11.08 -0.31
N GLY A 528 -8.66 11.69 -0.46
CA GLY A 528 -9.38 12.30 0.65
C GLY A 528 -9.73 11.34 1.78
N ASN A 529 -9.94 10.05 1.48
CA ASN A 529 -10.12 9.04 2.51
C ASN A 529 -8.83 8.85 3.33
N CYS A 530 -7.66 8.81 2.69
CA CYS A 530 -6.37 8.73 3.37
C CYS A 530 -6.07 10.01 4.17
N THR A 531 -6.30 11.19 3.59
CA THR A 531 -6.08 12.49 4.27
C THR A 531 -6.99 12.63 5.49
N LYS A 532 -8.27 12.27 5.35
CA LYS A 532 -9.21 12.22 6.48
C LYS A 532 -8.71 11.23 7.54
N GLY A 533 -8.30 10.03 7.14
CA GLY A 533 -7.78 9.01 8.04
C GLY A 533 -6.54 9.45 8.82
N GLN A 534 -5.59 10.14 8.18
CA GLN A 534 -4.40 10.68 8.85
C GLN A 534 -4.78 11.79 9.85
N LYS A 535 -5.60 12.75 9.44
CA LYS A 535 -6.08 13.84 10.32
C LYS A 535 -6.86 13.30 11.52
N SER A 536 -7.64 12.24 11.31
CA SER A 536 -8.39 11.56 12.37
C SER A 536 -7.59 10.54 13.16
N ARG A 537 -6.28 10.37 12.89
CA ARG A 537 -5.40 9.39 13.56
C ARG A 537 -5.99 7.98 13.55
N VAL A 538 -6.44 7.53 12.39
CA VAL A 538 -7.11 6.24 12.26
C VAL A 538 -6.18 5.09 12.67
N LYS A 539 -6.68 4.22 13.54
CA LYS A 539 -6.01 2.95 13.87
C LYS A 539 -6.43 1.87 12.86
N SER A 540 -5.54 0.93 12.62
CA SER A 540 -5.83 -0.33 11.91
C SER A 540 -5.70 -1.48 12.88
N THR A 541 -6.59 -2.46 12.77
CA THR A 541 -6.66 -3.63 13.64
C THR A 541 -6.47 -4.93 12.84
N ALA A 542 -5.88 -5.92 13.50
CA ALA A 542 -5.73 -7.29 13.01
C ALA A 542 -5.85 -8.28 14.18
N TYR A 543 -6.34 -9.49 13.91
CA TYR A 543 -6.45 -10.56 14.90
C TYR A 543 -5.80 -11.84 14.36
N ILE A 544 -4.79 -12.33 15.08
CA ILE A 544 -3.91 -13.41 14.62
C ILE A 544 -4.11 -14.62 15.52
N PRO A 545 -4.80 -15.67 15.06
CA PRO A 545 -4.91 -16.92 15.80
C PRO A 545 -3.56 -17.65 15.84
N ILE A 546 -3.12 -18.07 17.03
CA ILE A 546 -1.84 -18.77 17.22
C ILE A 546 -2.02 -20.20 17.74
N THR A 547 -3.23 -20.62 18.07
CA THR A 547 -3.52 -21.98 18.55
C THR A 547 -2.96 -23.09 17.65
N PRO A 548 -3.03 -23.01 16.29
CA PRO A 548 -2.37 -23.99 15.44
C PRO A 548 -0.85 -24.10 15.66
N VAL A 549 -0.17 -22.98 15.92
CA VAL A 549 1.26 -22.94 16.27
C VAL A 549 1.50 -23.66 17.60
N LEU A 550 0.69 -23.38 18.62
CA LEU A 550 0.82 -23.98 19.95
C LEU A 550 0.65 -25.51 19.91
N TYR A 551 -0.34 -26.01 19.16
CA TYR A 551 -0.51 -27.46 18.95
C TYR A 551 0.72 -28.10 18.34
N LYS A 552 1.32 -27.44 17.35
CA LYS A 552 2.55 -27.93 16.71
C LYS A 552 3.73 -27.98 17.69
N LEU A 553 3.89 -26.96 18.54
CA LEU A 553 4.94 -26.93 19.56
C LEU A 553 4.78 -28.07 20.59
N ILE A 554 3.55 -28.32 21.03
CA ILE A 554 3.22 -29.44 21.94
C ILE A 554 3.56 -30.78 21.26
N ARG A 555 3.09 -30.99 20.02
CA ARG A 555 3.34 -32.24 19.26
C ARG A 555 4.82 -32.45 18.93
N GLY A 556 5.55 -31.38 18.68
CA GLY A 556 6.99 -31.41 18.40
C GLY A 556 7.86 -31.65 19.63
N GLY A 557 7.29 -31.75 20.84
CA GLY A 557 8.03 -31.91 22.10
C GLY A 557 8.86 -30.68 22.49
N ARG A 558 8.59 -29.52 21.88
CA ARG A 558 9.39 -28.29 22.02
C ARG A 558 8.89 -27.44 23.19
N LYS A 559 9.33 -27.76 24.41
CA LYS A 559 9.25 -26.93 25.64
C LYS A 559 7.86 -26.42 26.10
N LEU A 560 6.78 -26.51 25.32
CA LEU A 560 5.40 -26.25 25.73
C LEU A 560 4.73 -27.60 26.05
N LYS A 561 4.32 -27.79 27.30
CA LYS A 561 3.90 -29.11 27.80
C LYS A 561 2.40 -29.38 27.64
N SER A 562 1.58 -28.33 27.71
CA SER A 562 0.13 -28.41 27.70
C SER A 562 -0.48 -27.18 27.03
N LEU A 563 -1.80 -27.23 26.82
CA LEU A 563 -2.59 -26.10 26.31
C LEU A 563 -3.33 -25.37 27.45
N THR A 564 -2.94 -25.59 28.72
CA THR A 564 -3.53 -24.85 29.83
C THR A 564 -3.17 -23.36 29.73
N ARG A 565 -4.08 -22.49 30.17
CA ARG A 565 -3.87 -21.04 30.08
C ARG A 565 -2.59 -20.59 30.80
N ASP A 566 -2.36 -21.07 32.01
CA ASP A 566 -1.20 -20.67 32.80
C ASP A 566 0.13 -21.02 32.11
N GLU A 567 0.25 -22.24 31.56
CA GLU A 567 1.46 -22.68 30.84
C GLU A 567 1.64 -21.87 29.54
N VAL A 568 0.60 -21.72 28.73
CA VAL A 568 0.67 -21.00 27.45
C VAL A 568 0.97 -19.51 27.67
N LEU A 569 0.34 -18.86 28.64
CA LEU A 569 0.60 -17.46 28.94
C LEU A 569 2.03 -17.25 29.46
N ALA A 570 2.52 -18.11 30.37
CA ALA A 570 3.91 -18.07 30.81
C ALA A 570 4.88 -18.27 29.64
N TYR A 571 4.57 -19.18 28.72
CA TYR A 571 5.36 -19.44 27.53
C TYR A 571 5.40 -18.23 26.59
N ILE A 572 4.25 -17.66 26.26
CA ILE A 572 4.11 -16.50 25.37
C ILE A 572 4.81 -15.27 25.96
N GLN A 573 4.60 -14.98 27.25
CA GLN A 573 5.22 -13.83 27.91
C GLN A 573 6.75 -13.90 27.87
N LYS A 574 7.31 -15.12 27.97
CA LYS A 574 8.75 -15.33 27.92
C LYS A 574 9.34 -15.32 26.51
N ARG A 575 8.57 -15.73 25.49
CA ARG A 575 9.14 -16.07 24.17
C ARG A 575 8.63 -15.24 23.02
N ALA A 576 7.51 -14.55 23.19
CA ALA A 576 6.91 -13.81 22.09
C ALA A 576 7.56 -12.43 21.95
N TYR A 577 7.91 -12.09 20.72
CA TYR A 577 8.50 -10.81 20.36
C TYR A 577 8.01 -10.35 18.99
N TRP A 578 8.17 -9.07 18.67
CA TRP A 578 7.77 -8.53 17.38
C TRP A 578 8.87 -7.65 16.77
N ARG A 579 8.93 -7.60 15.44
CA ARG A 579 9.85 -6.73 14.68
C ARG A 579 9.12 -6.08 13.50
N ASN A 580 9.64 -4.95 13.06
CA ASN A 580 9.39 -4.44 11.71
C ASN A 580 10.47 -4.97 10.76
N GLU A 581 10.18 -5.08 9.47
CA GLU A 581 11.09 -5.55 8.41
C GLU A 581 12.44 -4.84 8.42
N LYS A 582 12.47 -3.53 8.69
CA LYS A 582 13.69 -2.71 8.74
C LYS A 582 14.28 -2.50 10.14
N GLU A 583 13.74 -3.17 11.16
CA GLU A 583 14.06 -2.96 12.58
C GLU A 583 14.17 -1.47 12.95
N LEU A 584 13.04 -0.76 12.83
CA LEU A 584 12.99 0.67 13.15
C LEU A 584 13.46 0.95 14.58
N PRO A 585 14.16 2.07 14.81
CA PRO A 585 14.53 2.48 16.15
C PRO A 585 13.27 2.80 16.98
N ARG A 586 13.40 2.62 18.29
CA ARG A 586 12.30 2.74 19.27
C ARG A 586 11.43 3.99 19.06
N TYR A 587 12.03 5.16 18.82
CA TYR A 587 11.31 6.43 18.66
C TYR A 587 10.46 6.53 17.38
N GLU A 588 10.80 5.78 16.31
CA GLU A 588 9.94 5.67 15.12
C GLU A 588 8.77 4.74 15.39
N VAL A 589 9.02 3.66 16.13
CA VAL A 589 7.97 2.72 16.53
C VAL A 589 6.96 3.36 17.48
N GLU A 590 7.40 4.22 18.40
CA GLU A 590 6.51 4.95 19.31
C GLU A 590 5.48 5.81 18.54
N LYS A 591 5.79 6.26 17.32
CA LYS A 591 4.83 6.97 16.44
C LYS A 591 3.68 6.07 16.00
N LEU A 592 3.89 4.75 15.91
CA LEU A 592 2.86 3.79 15.50
C LEU A 592 1.74 3.65 16.54
N GLU A 593 1.98 4.04 17.80
CA GLU A 593 1.12 3.64 18.94
C GLU A 593 0.78 2.15 18.88
N LEU A 594 1.79 1.31 18.61
CA LEU A 594 1.59 -0.11 18.40
C LEU A 594 1.15 -0.79 19.70
N GLU A 595 0.01 -1.45 19.65
CA GLU A 595 -0.52 -2.31 20.70
C GLU A 595 -0.51 -3.75 20.17
N ILE A 596 0.19 -4.65 20.84
CA ILE A 596 0.11 -6.09 20.59
C ILE A 596 -0.43 -6.74 21.87
N ILE A 597 -1.71 -7.09 21.81
CA ILE A 597 -2.48 -7.53 22.97
C ILE A 597 -2.71 -9.04 22.84
N GLY A 598 -2.40 -9.78 23.88
CA GLY A 598 -2.71 -11.21 23.91
C GLY A 598 -4.21 -11.40 24.04
N SER A 599 -4.73 -12.47 23.49
CA SER A 599 -6.13 -12.84 23.65
C SER A 599 -6.23 -14.32 23.94
N SER A 600 -7.13 -14.68 24.86
CA SER A 600 -7.59 -16.05 25.01
C SER A 600 -9.11 -16.14 25.04
N ASN A 601 -9.64 -17.29 24.65
CA ASN A 601 -11.07 -17.62 24.75
C ASN A 601 -11.24 -19.14 24.89
N ASP A 602 -12.46 -19.61 25.13
CA ASP A 602 -12.82 -21.02 25.03
C ASP A 602 -13.45 -21.27 23.66
N THR A 603 -12.94 -22.25 22.92
CA THR A 603 -13.45 -22.63 21.59
C THR A 603 -13.97 -24.05 21.60
N LYS A 604 -15.19 -24.26 21.13
CA LYS A 604 -15.79 -25.59 20.95
C LYS A 604 -15.70 -26.00 19.49
N HIS A 605 -15.09 -27.15 19.23
CA HIS A 605 -15.00 -27.78 17.92
C HIS A 605 -15.80 -29.08 17.90
N PHE A 606 -16.61 -29.28 16.86
CA PHE A 606 -17.50 -30.43 16.76
C PHE A 606 -17.05 -31.40 15.68
N THR A 607 -17.21 -32.70 15.96
CA THR A 607 -16.90 -33.79 15.03
C THR A 607 -17.80 -33.75 13.79
N ASN A 608 -19.07 -33.38 13.96
CA ASN A 608 -19.97 -33.07 12.85
C ASN A 608 -19.51 -31.78 12.15
N PRO A 609 -19.07 -31.82 10.88
CA PRO A 609 -18.62 -30.63 10.17
C PRO A 609 -19.76 -29.64 9.86
N ALA A 610 -21.04 -30.04 9.95
CA ALA A 610 -22.17 -29.13 9.77
C ALA A 610 -22.41 -28.21 10.98
N THR A 611 -21.86 -28.56 12.15
CA THR A 611 -22.00 -27.76 13.36
C THR A 611 -20.93 -26.67 13.38
N PRO A 612 -21.30 -25.37 13.51
CA PRO A 612 -20.32 -24.30 13.60
C PRO A 612 -19.54 -24.38 14.91
N PRO A 613 -18.28 -23.90 14.96
CA PRO A 613 -17.59 -23.74 16.22
C PRO A 613 -18.31 -22.70 17.09
N ALA A 614 -18.11 -22.79 18.40
CA ALA A 614 -18.58 -21.76 19.34
C ALA A 614 -17.38 -21.12 20.03
N PHE A 615 -17.39 -19.79 20.13
CA PHE A 615 -16.36 -19.00 20.78
C PHE A 615 -16.96 -18.31 22.00
N GLU A 616 -16.39 -18.56 23.17
CA GLU A 616 -16.91 -18.09 24.46
C GLU A 616 -15.78 -17.44 25.27
N ASN A 617 -16.11 -16.48 26.13
CA ASN A 617 -15.20 -15.92 27.12
C ASN A 617 -13.93 -15.27 26.56
N PHE A 618 -14.02 -14.48 25.47
CA PHE A 618 -12.89 -13.68 25.00
C PHE A 618 -12.34 -12.77 26.10
N LYS A 619 -11.03 -12.81 26.29
CA LYS A 619 -10.30 -12.05 27.30
C LYS A 619 -9.04 -11.45 26.69
N LYS A 620 -8.70 -10.25 27.16
CA LYS A 620 -7.39 -9.63 26.96
C LYS A 620 -6.42 -10.28 27.93
N GLU A 621 -5.29 -10.73 27.42
CA GLU A 621 -4.23 -11.38 28.17
C GLU A 621 -2.99 -10.49 28.22
N PRO A 622 -2.31 -10.39 29.39
CA PRO A 622 -1.05 -9.68 29.49
C PRO A 622 -0.01 -10.44 28.67
N THR A 623 0.37 -9.93 27.51
CA THR A 623 1.43 -10.52 26.66
C THR A 623 2.40 -9.42 26.23
N ILE A 624 2.73 -9.27 24.94
CA ILE A 624 3.75 -8.36 24.40
C ILE A 624 3.37 -6.87 24.62
N THR A 625 3.35 -6.41 25.87
CA THR A 625 3.13 -5.02 26.26
C THR A 625 4.48 -4.32 26.41
N GLY A 626 4.74 -3.37 25.51
CA GLY A 626 6.01 -2.65 25.45
C GLY A 626 6.14 -1.64 24.32
N GLY A 627 5.23 -1.68 23.33
CA GLY A 627 4.99 -0.66 22.29
C GLY A 627 6.12 -0.47 21.29
N ALA A 628 7.34 -0.28 21.79
CA ALA A 628 8.54 -0.04 21.02
C ALA A 628 9.72 -0.95 21.41
N ASP A 629 9.69 -1.59 22.58
CA ASP A 629 10.78 -2.48 23.02
C ASP A 629 10.72 -3.90 22.41
N GLY A 630 9.66 -4.24 21.69
CA GLY A 630 9.62 -5.51 20.93
C GLY A 630 9.24 -6.78 21.71
N ALA A 631 9.36 -6.82 23.04
CA ALA A 631 9.10 -8.03 23.86
C ALA A 631 8.83 -7.70 25.34
N LEU A 632 8.25 -8.64 26.09
CA LEU A 632 8.21 -8.59 27.56
C LEU A 632 9.52 -9.07 28.18
N ASP A 633 10.05 -10.20 27.69
CA ASP A 633 11.30 -10.77 28.17
C ASP A 633 12.47 -9.80 27.91
N PRO A 634 13.21 -9.37 28.95
CA PRO A 634 14.35 -8.48 28.79
C PRO A 634 15.41 -8.94 27.78
N GLU A 635 15.61 -10.26 27.63
CA GLU A 635 16.59 -10.83 26.69
C GLU A 635 16.14 -10.71 25.22
N LEU A 636 14.84 -10.51 24.98
CA LEU A 636 14.27 -10.38 23.64
C LEU A 636 13.96 -8.93 23.25
N LYS A 637 14.18 -7.97 24.16
CA LYS A 637 13.92 -6.55 23.90
C LYS A 637 14.90 -5.97 22.88
N GLN A 638 14.40 -5.08 22.03
CA GLN A 638 15.26 -4.27 21.18
C GLN A 638 16.08 -3.29 22.03
N PRO A 639 17.36 -3.06 21.69
CA PRO A 639 18.17 -2.06 22.36
C PRO A 639 17.56 -0.67 22.15
N LYS A 640 17.60 0.14 23.21
CA LYS A 640 17.15 1.54 23.12
C LYS A 640 18.17 2.31 22.28
N ILE A 641 17.73 2.72 21.09
CA ILE A 641 18.42 3.74 20.30
C ILE A 641 17.77 5.06 20.66
N ASP A 642 18.52 5.97 21.28
CA ASP A 642 18.00 7.30 21.60
C ASP A 642 17.63 8.03 20.30
N PRO A 643 16.52 8.80 20.28
CA PRO A 643 16.23 9.65 19.15
C PRO A 643 17.43 10.56 18.91
N PRO A 644 17.85 10.78 17.66
CA PRO A 644 18.90 11.75 17.37
C PRO A 644 18.51 13.09 18.01
N ALA A 645 19.48 13.79 18.60
CA ALA A 645 19.23 15.03 19.31
C ALA A 645 18.35 15.96 18.45
N PRO A 646 17.29 16.58 19.00
CA PRO A 646 16.49 17.53 18.24
C PRO A 646 17.42 18.59 17.66
N ARG A 647 17.26 18.87 16.35
CA ARG A 647 18.09 19.87 15.65
C ARG A 647 18.20 21.12 16.54
N PRO A 648 19.41 21.64 16.81
CA PRO A 648 19.56 22.81 17.68
C PRO A 648 18.68 23.95 17.18
N ARG A 649 18.02 24.67 18.10
CA ARG A 649 17.44 25.97 17.75
C ARG A 649 18.54 26.88 17.21
N ARG A 650 18.27 27.52 16.07
CA ARG A 650 19.20 28.38 15.33
C ARG A 650 19.80 29.49 16.23
N PRO A 651 21.13 29.70 16.25
CA PRO A 651 21.79 30.76 17.03
C PRO A 651 21.57 32.20 16.48
N ARG A 652 22.04 33.21 17.23
CA ARG A 652 21.87 34.66 16.94
C ARG A 652 22.83 35.14 15.84
N ALA A 653 22.32 35.86 14.85
CA ALA A 653 23.07 36.44 13.72
C ALA A 653 24.20 37.42 14.15
N ASN A 654 25.25 37.58 13.32
CA ASN A 654 26.49 38.31 13.66
C ASN A 654 27.02 39.29 12.59
N LEU A 655 26.37 39.41 11.43
CA LEU A 655 26.71 40.35 10.35
C LEU A 655 25.44 41.06 9.85
N PRO A 656 25.15 42.29 10.32
CA PRO A 656 24.00 43.07 9.86
C PRO A 656 24.23 43.62 8.44
N LEU A 657 23.15 43.96 7.75
CA LEU A 657 23.17 44.65 6.47
C LEU A 657 23.88 46.01 6.59
N HIS A 658 24.71 46.34 5.59
CA HIS A 658 25.68 47.44 5.61
C HIS A 658 26.81 47.26 6.64
N GLY A 659 26.93 46.07 7.23
CA GLY A 659 27.95 45.71 8.19
C GLY A 659 29.18 45.06 7.56
N SER A 660 30.24 44.97 8.35
CA SER A 660 31.43 44.18 8.04
C SER A 660 31.89 43.41 9.27
N LEU A 661 32.41 42.20 9.05
CA LEU A 661 32.95 41.32 10.07
C LEU A 661 34.42 41.00 9.73
N GLN A 662 35.31 41.24 10.69
CA GLN A 662 36.71 40.81 10.60
C GLN A 662 36.82 39.34 10.99
N PHE A 663 37.53 38.54 10.18
CA PHE A 663 37.75 37.14 10.53
C PHE A 663 38.72 37.03 11.71
N GLN A 664 38.29 36.32 12.75
CA GLN A 664 39.08 36.13 13.98
C GLN A 664 40.29 35.21 13.75
N GLN A 665 40.27 34.40 12.69
CA GLN A 665 41.32 33.45 12.33
C GLN A 665 41.81 33.72 10.90
N THR A 666 43.09 33.45 10.65
CA THR A 666 43.65 33.51 9.29
C THR A 666 43.11 32.35 8.45
N LEU A 667 42.33 32.66 7.42
CA LEU A 667 41.83 31.67 6.46
C LEU A 667 42.92 31.31 5.44
N LYS A 668 43.03 30.02 5.13
CA LYS A 668 44.02 29.45 4.20
C LYS A 668 43.31 28.53 3.19
N ALA A 669 44.07 27.96 2.25
CA ALA A 669 43.57 26.86 1.43
C ALA A 669 42.96 25.76 2.32
N ASP A 670 41.86 25.19 1.84
CA ASP A 670 40.88 24.31 2.51
C ASP A 670 39.89 24.99 3.47
N SER A 671 40.12 26.25 3.88
CA SER A 671 39.19 26.93 4.80
C SER A 671 37.81 27.17 4.18
N VAL A 672 36.78 27.13 5.02
CA VAL A 672 35.38 27.28 4.60
C VAL A 672 34.78 28.49 5.30
N ILE A 673 34.07 29.32 4.55
CA ILE A 673 33.21 30.39 5.06
C ILE A 673 31.77 29.94 4.84
N LEU A 674 30.99 29.86 5.92
CA LEU A 674 29.57 29.53 5.88
C LEU A 674 28.77 30.77 6.24
N ILE A 675 27.81 31.11 5.38
CA ILE A 675 26.93 32.27 5.55
C ILE A 675 25.50 31.73 5.61
N GLU A 676 24.81 32.00 6.72
CA GLU A 676 23.44 31.57 6.93
C GLU A 676 22.53 32.81 7.00
N SER A 677 21.42 32.77 6.28
CA SER A 677 20.38 33.78 6.24
C SER A 677 19.06 33.17 6.71
N SER A 678 18.33 33.87 7.59
CA SER A 678 17.07 33.37 8.16
C SER A 678 15.89 33.47 7.20
N SER A 679 16.03 34.20 6.09
CA SER A 679 15.03 34.34 5.05
C SER A 679 15.71 34.62 3.72
N VAL A 680 15.14 34.10 2.63
CA VAL A 680 15.58 34.44 1.28
C VAL A 680 14.36 34.73 0.42
N ASP A 681 14.45 35.79 -0.36
CA ASP A 681 13.43 36.19 -1.32
C ASP A 681 14.07 36.25 -2.71
N PRO A 682 14.08 35.13 -3.46
CA PRO A 682 14.74 35.06 -4.76
C PRO A 682 13.94 35.75 -5.86
N VAL A 683 12.69 36.16 -5.63
CA VAL A 683 11.79 36.70 -6.65
C VAL A 683 11.46 38.16 -6.36
N LYS A 684 11.92 39.09 -7.21
CA LYS A 684 11.55 40.49 -7.03
C LYS A 684 10.22 40.83 -7.73
N PRO A 685 9.33 41.64 -7.11
CA PRO A 685 8.06 42.04 -7.74
C PRO A 685 8.14 43.15 -8.80
N ASP A 686 9.26 43.87 -8.96
CA ASP A 686 9.40 45.06 -9.83
C ASP A 686 10.72 45.13 -10.62
N ASP A 687 10.87 46.13 -11.51
CA ASP A 687 12.02 46.33 -12.41
C ASP A 687 13.15 47.20 -11.82
N GLY A 688 13.10 47.50 -10.52
CA GLY A 688 14.10 48.34 -9.86
C GLY A 688 15.48 47.66 -9.71
N VAL A 689 16.53 48.45 -9.46
CA VAL A 689 17.89 47.92 -9.20
C VAL A 689 18.02 47.46 -7.75
N ASP A 690 18.02 46.14 -7.51
CA ASP A 690 18.40 45.52 -6.25
C ASP A 690 19.57 44.55 -6.45
N MET A 691 20.65 44.80 -5.73
CA MET A 691 21.83 43.95 -5.79
C MET A 691 22.27 43.69 -4.36
N THR A 692 22.02 42.47 -3.90
CA THR A 692 22.49 42.00 -2.59
C THR A 692 23.95 41.62 -2.74
N GLN A 693 24.83 42.27 -1.99
CA GLN A 693 26.27 42.15 -2.18
C GLN A 693 26.95 41.55 -0.96
N ILE A 694 27.68 40.45 -1.15
CA ILE A 694 28.59 39.93 -0.13
C ILE A 694 30.00 39.94 -0.72
N SER A 695 30.93 40.59 -0.03
CA SER A 695 32.30 40.80 -0.51
C SER A 695 33.31 40.30 0.52
N ILE A 696 34.24 39.46 0.08
CA ILE A 696 35.39 39.03 0.87
C ILE A 696 36.59 39.89 0.48
N MET A 697 37.22 40.52 1.48
CA MET A 697 38.31 41.46 1.28
C MET A 697 39.64 40.95 1.84
N ASP A 698 40.74 41.35 1.22
CA ASP A 698 42.10 41.13 1.72
C ASP A 698 42.61 42.28 2.61
N ALA A 699 43.88 42.21 3.02
CA ALA A 699 44.51 43.24 3.87
C ALA A 699 44.70 44.60 3.18
N LYS A 700 44.57 44.68 1.85
CA LYS A 700 44.66 45.92 1.06
C LYS A 700 43.29 46.49 0.73
N ASN A 701 42.22 45.87 1.23
CA ASN A 701 40.82 46.15 0.88
C ASN A 701 40.48 45.88 -0.59
N ASP A 702 41.25 45.01 -1.26
CA ASP A 702 40.84 44.46 -2.55
C ASP A 702 39.74 43.41 -2.32
N ILE A 703 38.73 43.38 -3.18
CA ILE A 703 37.65 42.37 -3.12
C ILE A 703 38.14 41.14 -3.86
N ILE A 704 38.61 40.15 -3.12
CA ILE A 704 39.18 38.92 -3.69
C ILE A 704 38.10 37.93 -4.13
N PHE A 705 36.89 38.05 -3.57
CA PHE A 705 35.70 37.33 -4.01
C PHE A 705 34.45 38.15 -3.72
N HIS A 706 33.56 38.23 -4.69
CA HIS A 706 32.31 38.99 -4.63
C HIS A 706 31.16 38.11 -5.12
N ILE A 707 30.06 38.08 -4.38
CA ILE A 707 28.79 37.53 -4.83
C ILE A 707 27.74 38.66 -4.84
N SER A 708 27.02 38.79 -5.95
CA SER A 708 25.94 39.75 -6.13
C SER A 708 24.68 39.06 -6.62
N ILE A 709 23.64 38.99 -5.78
CA ILE A 709 22.33 38.44 -6.16
C ILE A 709 21.51 39.56 -6.79
N ARG A 710 21.17 39.42 -8.07
CA ARG A 710 20.48 40.42 -8.89
C ARG A 710 19.16 39.86 -9.40
N ARG A 711 18.10 40.02 -8.60
CA ARG A 711 16.78 39.41 -8.84
C ARG A 711 16.12 39.90 -10.13
N ALA A 712 16.22 41.19 -10.44
CA ALA A 712 15.71 41.76 -11.70
C ALA A 712 16.39 41.19 -12.96
N GLN A 713 17.59 40.61 -12.84
CA GLN A 713 18.30 39.96 -13.94
C GLN A 713 18.10 38.44 -13.93
N ASP A 714 17.49 37.88 -12.88
CA ASP A 714 17.49 36.44 -12.58
C ASP A 714 18.91 35.83 -12.52
N GLN A 715 19.88 36.59 -11.99
CA GLN A 715 21.29 36.18 -11.99
C GLN A 715 21.96 36.35 -10.62
N ILE A 716 22.83 35.39 -10.27
CA ILE A 716 23.86 35.53 -9.25
C ILE A 716 25.19 35.76 -9.96
N ILE A 717 25.89 36.82 -9.57
CA ILE A 717 27.13 37.26 -10.20
C ILE A 717 28.29 37.01 -9.25
N PHE A 718 29.38 36.46 -9.79
CA PHE A 718 30.64 36.26 -9.11
C PHE A 718 31.73 37.10 -9.76
N ASN A 719 32.53 37.81 -8.96
CA ASN A 719 33.61 38.65 -9.47
C ASN A 719 34.69 38.90 -8.40
N SER A 720 35.71 39.67 -8.77
CA SER A 720 36.72 40.23 -7.88
C SER A 720 37.05 41.66 -8.33
N LYS A 721 37.39 42.54 -7.39
CA LYS A 721 37.85 43.91 -7.65
C LYS A 721 39.26 44.09 -7.09
N LEU A 722 40.24 44.19 -7.98
CA LEU A 722 41.65 44.25 -7.61
C LEU A 722 42.26 45.57 -8.10
N GLY A 723 42.97 46.30 -7.23
CA GLY A 723 43.58 47.58 -7.59
C GLY A 723 42.56 48.61 -8.07
N GLY A 724 41.31 48.54 -7.57
CA GLY A 724 40.21 49.42 -7.94
C GLY A 724 39.45 49.04 -9.22
N SER A 725 39.87 48.00 -9.95
CA SER A 725 39.23 47.56 -11.20
C SER A 725 38.49 46.23 -11.02
N TRP A 726 37.26 46.15 -11.52
CA TRP A 726 36.51 44.89 -11.58
C TRP A 726 37.05 43.99 -12.69
N GLY A 727 37.08 42.69 -12.44
CA GLY A 727 37.33 41.72 -13.51
C GLY A 727 36.05 41.36 -14.28
N GLU A 728 36.14 40.33 -15.12
CA GLU A 728 35.01 39.79 -15.87
C GLU A 728 33.97 39.16 -14.93
N GLU A 729 32.67 39.36 -15.20
CA GLU A 729 31.59 38.81 -14.39
C GLU A 729 31.33 37.35 -14.78
N GLU A 730 31.34 36.46 -13.80
CA GLU A 730 30.86 35.08 -13.95
C GLU A 730 29.42 35.03 -13.45
N ARG A 731 28.51 34.37 -14.20
CA ARG A 731 27.07 34.44 -13.94
C ARG A 731 26.45 33.06 -13.87
N ILE A 732 25.50 32.89 -12.95
CA ILE A 732 24.60 31.74 -12.91
C ILE A 732 23.16 32.21 -12.68
N ASP A 733 22.18 31.42 -13.09
CA ASP A 733 20.77 31.71 -12.85
C ASP A 733 20.42 31.57 -11.35
N ILE A 734 19.51 32.42 -10.83
CA ILE A 734 19.00 32.31 -9.44
C ILE A 734 18.08 31.09 -9.29
N ALA A 735 17.37 30.72 -10.36
CA ALA A 735 16.47 29.57 -10.36
C ALA A 735 17.16 28.29 -9.83
N ARG A 736 16.51 27.61 -8.86
CA ARG A 736 16.98 26.37 -8.21
C ARG A 736 18.24 26.51 -7.35
N ARG A 737 18.51 27.72 -6.83
CA ARG A 737 19.66 27.99 -5.95
C ARG A 737 19.28 28.24 -4.50
N PHE A 738 18.06 28.71 -4.24
CA PHE A 738 17.54 29.02 -2.92
C PHE A 738 16.23 28.26 -2.72
N ASP A 739 16.34 26.98 -2.34
CA ASP A 739 15.23 26.02 -2.32
C ASP A 739 14.83 25.61 -0.89
N SER A 740 15.43 26.23 0.13
CA SER A 740 15.15 25.96 1.54
C SER A 740 14.00 26.82 2.08
N GLU A 741 12.96 26.19 2.62
CA GLU A 741 11.81 26.85 3.27
C GLU A 741 12.20 27.69 4.50
N ASP A 742 13.41 27.48 5.03
CA ASP A 742 13.86 28.13 6.26
C ASP A 742 14.93 29.24 6.01
N GLY A 743 15.09 29.77 4.80
CA GLY A 743 16.13 30.76 4.45
C GLY A 743 17.26 30.16 3.61
N ALA A 744 18.44 30.80 3.57
CA ALA A 744 19.52 30.45 2.64
C ALA A 744 20.86 30.16 3.33
N THR A 745 21.62 29.21 2.78
CA THR A 745 23.00 28.92 3.17
C THR A 745 23.93 29.14 1.98
N ILE A 746 24.97 29.96 2.13
CA ILE A 746 26.03 30.13 1.13
C ILE A 746 27.33 29.63 1.73
N LEU A 747 27.89 28.57 1.15
CA LEU A 747 29.16 27.98 1.51
C LEU A 747 30.21 28.38 0.47
N ILE A 748 31.32 28.94 0.95
CA ILE A 748 32.47 29.30 0.12
C ILE A 748 33.67 28.51 0.65
N HIS A 749 34.12 27.53 -0.12
CA HIS A 749 35.27 26.70 0.20
C HIS A 749 36.48 27.18 -0.59
N ASP A 750 37.50 27.63 0.13
CA ASP A 750 38.78 28.01 -0.46
C ASP A 750 39.56 26.74 -0.82
N GLN A 751 39.75 26.48 -2.11
CA GLN A 751 40.46 25.29 -2.61
C GLN A 751 41.91 25.61 -3.01
N GLY A 752 42.45 26.75 -2.56
CA GLY A 752 43.78 27.25 -2.90
C GLY A 752 43.79 28.05 -4.19
N GLU A 753 43.52 27.40 -5.32
CA GLU A 753 43.54 28.00 -6.68
C GLU A 753 42.23 28.74 -7.04
N GLY A 754 41.14 28.43 -6.33
CA GLY A 754 39.80 28.93 -6.59
C GLY A 754 38.89 28.82 -5.37
N PHE A 755 37.69 29.38 -5.47
CA PHE A 755 36.62 29.22 -4.51
C PHE A 755 35.55 28.30 -5.10
N GLU A 756 35.28 27.20 -4.41
CA GLU A 756 34.11 26.37 -4.67
C GLU A 756 32.94 26.92 -3.86
N VAL A 757 31.88 27.33 -4.56
CA VAL A 757 30.70 27.94 -3.94
C VAL A 757 29.54 26.97 -4.02
N SER A 758 28.89 26.73 -2.89
CA SER A 758 27.62 26.01 -2.82
C SER A 758 26.57 26.91 -2.22
N ILE A 759 25.35 26.85 -2.74
CA ILE A 759 24.18 27.52 -2.17
C ILE A 759 23.20 26.41 -1.78
N ASP A 760 22.70 26.45 -0.55
CA ASP A 760 21.89 25.40 0.08
C ASP A 760 22.51 24.00 -0.07
N TRP A 761 23.83 23.93 0.08
CA TRP A 761 24.64 22.70 -0.05
C TRP A 761 24.68 22.09 -1.45
N VAL A 762 24.15 22.79 -2.46
CA VAL A 762 24.24 22.42 -3.87
C VAL A 762 25.34 23.24 -4.52
N HIS A 763 26.24 22.58 -5.26
CA HIS A 763 27.30 23.26 -5.99
C HIS A 763 26.72 24.33 -6.94
N ALA A 764 27.17 25.57 -6.75
CA ALA A 764 26.72 26.73 -7.52
C ALA A 764 27.72 27.07 -8.62
N ILE A 765 28.98 27.25 -8.27
CA ILE A 765 30.05 27.58 -9.22
C ILE A 765 31.43 27.24 -8.65
N TRP A 766 32.39 27.00 -9.55
CA TRP A 766 33.82 27.12 -9.27
C TRP A 766 34.34 28.47 -9.79
N PHE A 767 34.78 29.36 -8.89
CA PHE A 767 35.34 30.67 -9.24
C PHE A 767 36.87 30.67 -9.11
N ALA A 768 37.59 30.87 -10.20
CA ALA A 768 39.06 30.90 -10.18
C ALA A 768 39.60 32.17 -9.51
N LYS A 769 40.53 32.02 -8.56
CA LYS A 769 41.11 33.18 -7.85
C LYS A 769 41.97 34.00 -8.80
N ARG A 770 41.63 35.28 -8.93
CA ARG A 770 42.37 36.25 -9.73
C ARG A 770 43.53 36.90 -8.95
N ALA A 771 43.47 36.83 -7.62
CA ALA A 771 44.54 37.19 -6.70
C ALA A 771 45.09 35.93 -6.02
N GLN A 772 46.14 35.34 -6.61
CA GLN A 772 46.78 34.14 -6.05
C GLN A 772 47.63 34.50 -4.82
N GLY A 773 47.55 33.69 -3.76
CA GLY A 773 48.35 33.88 -2.54
C GLY A 773 47.86 34.99 -1.58
N THR A 774 46.72 35.63 -1.85
CA THR A 774 46.09 36.60 -0.92
C THR A 774 45.11 35.91 0.03
N ALA A 775 45.23 36.17 1.33
CA ALA A 775 44.37 35.59 2.35
C ALA A 775 43.15 36.48 2.65
N PRO A 776 41.92 35.91 2.74
CA PRO A 776 40.75 36.62 3.25
C PRO A 776 40.98 37.22 4.64
N GLN A 777 40.58 38.48 4.84
CA GLN A 777 40.68 39.19 6.13
C GLN A 777 39.32 39.56 6.69
N SER A 778 38.36 39.92 5.83
CA SER A 778 37.04 40.33 6.28
C SER A 778 35.96 40.02 5.25
N ILE A 779 34.72 40.08 5.71
CA ILE A 779 33.52 39.98 4.90
C ILE A 779 32.65 41.22 5.11
N GLN A 780 32.01 41.69 4.05
CA GLN A 780 31.08 42.80 4.07
C GLN A 780 29.77 42.37 3.42
N TYR A 781 28.65 42.82 4.00
CA TYR A 781 27.30 42.60 3.49
C TYR A 781 26.65 43.96 3.22
N ASP A 782 26.25 44.23 1.98
CA ASP A 782 25.80 45.55 1.54
C ASP A 782 24.79 45.46 0.39
N LEU A 783 24.25 46.62 0.00
CA LEU A 783 23.43 46.80 -1.19
C LEU A 783 24.11 47.78 -2.15
N TRP A 784 23.99 47.52 -3.45
CA TRP A 784 24.48 48.48 -4.46
C TRP A 784 23.79 49.86 -4.35
N ASN A 785 22.49 49.86 -4.05
CA ASN A 785 21.71 51.06 -3.73
C ASN A 785 21.29 51.00 -2.26
N LYS A 786 21.62 52.03 -1.48
CA LYS A 786 21.33 52.10 -0.03
C LYS A 786 19.85 52.11 0.31
N GLU A 787 18.98 52.41 -0.66
CA GLU A 787 17.51 52.38 -0.51
C GLU A 787 16.89 51.08 -1.05
N GLY A 788 17.71 50.11 -1.48
CA GLY A 788 17.24 48.83 -2.04
C GLY A 788 16.78 47.84 -0.97
N THR A 789 16.22 46.71 -1.42
CA THR A 789 15.84 45.58 -0.57
C THR A 789 16.77 44.41 -0.81
N SER A 790 17.28 43.79 0.25
CA SER A 790 18.10 42.59 0.15
C SER A 790 17.25 41.37 -0.26
N ALA A 791 17.87 40.45 -0.99
CA ALA A 791 17.34 39.12 -1.26
C ALA A 791 17.52 38.17 -0.07
N LEU A 792 18.36 38.54 0.92
CA LEU A 792 18.62 37.79 2.14
C LEU A 792 18.12 38.57 3.36
N SER A 793 18.03 37.91 4.51
CA SER A 793 17.71 38.56 5.79
C SER A 793 18.62 39.77 6.10
N GLU A 794 18.09 40.72 6.88
CA GLU A 794 18.86 41.91 7.31
C GLU A 794 20.09 41.53 8.14
N ASP A 795 20.00 40.46 8.94
CA ASP A 795 21.14 39.93 9.68
C ASP A 795 21.54 38.56 9.11
N LEU A 796 22.82 38.40 8.79
CA LEU A 796 23.44 37.15 8.40
C LEU A 796 24.24 36.56 9.57
N GLU A 797 24.37 35.25 9.60
CA GLU A 797 25.35 34.57 10.44
C GLU A 797 26.52 34.08 9.59
N VAL A 798 27.73 34.51 9.93
CA VAL A 798 28.97 34.08 9.28
C VAL A 798 29.81 33.26 10.23
N ARG A 799 30.18 32.05 9.81
CA ARG A 799 31.10 31.16 10.50
C ARG A 799 32.26 30.80 9.59
N THR A 800 33.40 30.49 10.19
CA THR A 800 34.58 30.06 9.44
C THR A 800 35.15 28.78 10.03
N TYR A 801 35.57 27.87 9.16
CA TYR A 801 36.14 26.58 9.53
C TYR A 801 37.51 26.43 8.85
N PRO A 802 38.49 25.80 9.51
CA PRO A 802 39.82 25.63 8.93
C PRO A 802 39.86 24.62 7.78
N SER A 803 38.85 23.75 7.66
CA SER A 803 38.70 22.78 6.56
C SER A 803 37.24 22.35 6.37
N MET A 804 36.90 21.80 5.20
CA MET A 804 35.61 21.09 5.01
C MET A 804 35.45 19.95 6.01
N LYS A 805 36.52 19.20 6.28
CA LYS A 805 36.53 18.15 7.31
C LYS A 805 36.20 18.73 8.70
N ALA A 806 36.70 19.90 9.07
CA ALA A 806 36.40 20.53 10.36
C ALA A 806 34.96 21.03 10.44
N LEU A 807 34.38 21.52 9.34
CA LEU A 807 32.94 21.82 9.26
C LEU A 807 32.10 20.56 9.55
N PHE A 808 32.41 19.43 8.90
CA PHE A 808 31.72 18.17 9.17
C PHE A 808 32.02 17.59 10.56
N LEU A 809 33.25 17.72 11.07
CA LEU A 809 33.62 17.20 12.39
C LEU A 809 33.14 18.05 13.55
N GLN A 810 33.01 19.37 13.43
CA GLN A 810 32.33 20.18 14.46
C GLN A 810 30.82 19.96 14.42
N LYS A 811 30.25 19.69 13.24
CA LYS A 811 28.89 19.14 13.16
C LYS A 811 28.79 17.84 13.97
N HIS A 812 29.79 16.95 13.85
CA HIS A 812 29.88 15.71 14.62
C HIS A 812 30.25 15.84 16.11
N ALA A 813 31.10 16.79 16.52
CA ALA A 813 31.49 16.98 17.94
C ALA A 813 30.40 17.69 18.74
N HIS A 814 29.58 18.53 18.09
CA HIS A 814 28.31 19.01 18.65
C HIS A 814 27.20 17.93 18.63
N GLU A 815 27.42 16.82 17.91
CA GLU A 815 26.62 15.58 17.95
C GLU A 815 27.19 14.54 18.94
N GLU A 816 28.39 14.74 19.55
CA GLU A 816 28.98 13.87 20.59
C GLU A 816 29.05 14.51 21.99
N GLU A 817 29.01 15.84 22.14
CA GLU A 817 28.85 16.54 23.43
C GLU A 817 27.40 17.01 23.73
N LYS A 818 26.43 16.58 22.92
CA LYS A 818 24.98 16.62 23.21
C LYS A 818 24.41 15.22 23.12
#